data_AF-A0A965ZEZ8-F1
#
_entry.id   AF-A0A965ZEZ8-F1
#
_cell.length_a   1.000
_cell.length_b   1.000
_cell.length_c   1.000
_cell.angle_alpha   90.00
_cell.angle_beta   90.00
_cell.angle_gamma   90.00
#
_symmetry.space_group_name_H-M   'P 1'
#
loop_
_entity.id
_entity.type
_entity.pdbx_description
1 polymer ?
#
loop_
_entity_poly.entity_id
_entity_poly.type
_entity_poly.pdbx_seq_one_letter_code
_entity_poly.pdbx_strand_id
1 'polypeptide(L)'
;MNSSQKNQPEKSKISQTNPKTKASTAQKRSRKRTANRKGVGSMIGMKMNHSDSGIMPGRKMPEKSAANSMQNMDMSEPAHGMSMGTGSMPGMKMTAQPANPGDTIKSTSSTLNDHLIHAGKRVYYDLNIGDTIVNYTGKRVKALAINGQIPGPVLRFTEGDTAYIRIHNHRKTTTSIHWHGLLVPNKYDGVPYISTVPIEPGTTFTNVIPIRQTGTYWYHTHTELDEQAGLYGPIVIQPQVRKDNYPEQVFMLSDWTDYRPKEVLRMLKRGSDWFSIQRGSVLSYGGAIEKGYLSDKLKLDWMRMPAMDLVDVKYDRFLANGQGNQDFTRFKAGETVKMRIINGSASSYFWLNYAGGSMTVIAADGLAVKPVQVDKILIGTAETYDVLIKIPASGKYEFRATAQDITGKVSAWFGSGKEFKTTDIPKVPYYRFTHTFNQMMGMMNMPMNSVPNSKVKNDGLEFSKSDGMMKMGNMKMNGQDPSRQNMQKMNMPGMKMDQMSGMASDSSKNGKQDKEKTPGMAMQPGMDDMNMGGMAMKMKDDGKGTPMGPGQSMLLGLGGKGKILSYDMLEANSTTAIEGKHTVRTYHLYLTGSMLRYTWFINNKPLSEADRLLIRKGEIVRFVFHNTTMMEHPMHLHGHFFRVLNAKGDSAPLKHTVSIEPMKVQTIEYLADEAHDWFFHCHTLYHMMSGMARVVRYEDSPSNPDVAKYQPNNPVINDDRQFYTWAQLSFHSQTNTGSIFVSNTRYEFNANYRASYDGRYEFEPRAERYLDNPQYLAAYIGGSFEKNTKGGRFTQYSENSAVVGLRYLLPLFIQTDARVSSKGKFRFALSREDIPLSSRLYLGASYNTDKEFQMDTRYVLTKYFALSLSYDNQYGFGGGLTVIY
;
A
#
# COMPACT_ATOMS: atom_id res chain seq x y z
N MET A 1 -30.08 16.47 -49.37
CA MET A 1 -30.75 17.27 -50.42
C MET A 1 -31.07 18.66 -49.86
N ASN A 2 -31.37 19.60 -50.76
CA ASN A 2 -31.76 21.01 -50.56
C ASN A 2 -32.81 21.28 -49.45
N SER A 3 -32.98 22.48 -48.88
CA SER A 3 -32.22 23.76 -48.92
C SER A 3 -32.82 24.82 -47.96
N SER A 4 -32.23 26.04 -47.91
CA SER A 4 -32.86 27.33 -47.51
C SER A 4 -33.14 27.55 -46.00
N GLN A 5 -33.22 28.79 -45.44
CA GLN A 5 -33.16 30.14 -46.04
C GLN A 5 -32.61 31.24 -45.08
N LYS A 6 -31.83 32.17 -45.65
CA LYS A 6 -31.64 33.63 -45.38
C LYS A 6 -31.97 34.35 -44.04
N ASN A 7 -31.04 35.25 -43.69
CA ASN A 7 -31.17 36.68 -43.28
C ASN A 7 -30.77 37.17 -41.86
N GLN A 8 -30.13 38.36 -41.89
CA GLN A 8 -29.65 39.27 -40.83
C GLN A 8 -30.46 40.61 -40.92
N PRO A 9 -30.20 41.74 -40.21
CA PRO A 9 -29.03 42.18 -39.39
C PRO A 9 -29.44 42.60 -37.95
N GLU A 10 -28.74 43.39 -37.11
CA GLU A 10 -27.52 44.26 -37.13
C GLU A 10 -26.85 44.15 -35.71
N LYS A 11 -25.82 44.88 -35.21
CA LYS A 11 -25.21 46.19 -35.54
C LYS A 11 -23.66 46.20 -35.55
N SER A 12 -23.08 47.35 -35.92
CA SER A 12 -21.63 47.70 -35.82
C SER A 12 -21.25 48.25 -34.42
N LYS A 13 -19.99 48.46 -33.97
CA LYS A 13 -18.71 48.93 -34.58
C LYS A 13 -17.47 48.27 -33.89
N ILE A 14 -16.38 47.86 -34.57
CA ILE A 14 -15.14 48.61 -34.96
C ILE A 14 -14.39 49.26 -33.76
N SER A 15 -13.05 49.29 -33.64
CA SER A 15 -11.93 48.31 -33.70
C SER A 15 -10.57 49.07 -33.73
N GLN A 16 -9.44 48.40 -33.40
CA GLN A 16 -8.04 48.74 -33.79
C GLN A 16 -7.39 50.08 -33.29
N THR A 17 -6.05 50.31 -33.31
CA THR A 17 -4.88 49.56 -32.76
C THR A 17 -3.60 50.45 -32.71
N ASN A 18 -2.83 50.46 -31.60
CA ASN A 18 -1.40 50.87 -31.52
C ASN A 18 -1.07 52.36 -31.88
N PRO A 19 0.20 52.90 -31.84
CA PRO A 19 1.52 52.27 -31.64
C PRO A 19 2.48 52.94 -30.58
N LYS A 20 3.77 52.54 -30.65
CA LYS A 20 4.94 52.85 -29.78
C LYS A 20 5.46 54.31 -29.81
N THR A 21 6.15 54.81 -28.77
CA THR A 21 7.65 54.99 -28.74
C THR A 21 8.25 55.82 -27.56
N LYS A 22 9.53 55.53 -27.26
CA LYS A 22 10.64 56.39 -26.75
C LYS A 22 10.70 56.92 -25.29
N ALA A 23 11.86 56.67 -24.71
CA ALA A 23 12.33 56.93 -23.35
C ALA A 23 12.91 58.34 -23.08
N SER A 24 13.17 58.66 -21.79
CA SER A 24 14.29 59.52 -21.36
C SER A 24 14.74 59.21 -19.92
N THR A 25 15.84 59.83 -19.48
CA THR A 25 16.81 59.33 -18.47
C THR A 25 16.86 60.18 -17.18
N ALA A 26 17.42 59.60 -16.09
CA ALA A 26 18.09 60.29 -14.96
C ALA A 26 17.17 60.99 -13.90
N GLN A 27 17.62 61.33 -12.68
CA GLN A 27 18.95 61.17 -12.03
C GLN A 27 18.84 61.01 -10.48
N LYS A 28 19.94 60.59 -9.83
CA LYS A 28 20.08 60.48 -8.35
C LYS A 28 20.05 61.85 -7.63
N ARG A 29 19.63 61.88 -6.36
CA ARG A 29 20.34 62.62 -5.27
C ARG A 29 19.97 62.15 -3.86
N SER A 30 20.84 62.44 -2.88
CA SER A 30 20.74 62.01 -1.48
C SER A 30 21.29 63.06 -0.51
N ARG A 31 20.79 63.06 0.74
CA ARG A 31 21.29 63.66 2.02
C ARG A 31 20.17 63.48 3.06
N LYS A 32 20.31 63.01 4.31
CA LYS A 32 21.41 62.82 5.29
C LYS A 32 21.78 64.04 6.16
N ARG A 33 21.12 64.18 7.33
CA ARG A 33 21.51 64.80 8.64
C ARG A 33 20.54 64.19 9.70
N THR A 34 20.83 63.72 10.93
CA THR A 34 21.68 64.12 12.10
C THR A 34 21.11 65.29 12.93
N ALA A 35 20.99 65.28 14.29
CA ALA A 35 21.18 64.22 15.31
C ALA A 35 20.74 64.70 16.75
N ASN A 36 20.76 63.79 17.75
CA ASN A 36 20.96 63.98 19.21
C ASN A 36 19.91 64.61 20.17
N ARG A 37 19.43 63.80 21.13
CA ARG A 37 19.62 63.89 22.62
C ARG A 37 19.11 62.56 23.26
N LYS A 38 19.95 61.76 23.97
CA LYS A 38 20.19 61.70 25.44
C LYS A 38 18.90 61.60 26.30
N GLY A 39 18.69 60.59 27.18
CA GLY A 39 19.41 59.32 27.41
C GLY A 39 19.13 58.64 28.78
N VAL A 40 19.88 57.55 29.08
CA VAL A 40 20.08 56.85 30.39
C VAL A 40 19.05 55.80 30.85
N GLY A 41 19.56 54.63 31.32
CA GLY A 41 18.85 53.62 32.13
C GLY A 41 18.54 52.27 31.42
N SER A 42 18.97 51.07 31.85
CA SER A 42 20.19 50.53 32.47
C SER A 42 19.88 49.13 33.06
N MET A 43 20.26 48.03 32.38
CA MET A 43 20.29 46.64 32.90
C MET A 43 18.91 46.05 33.30
N ILE A 44 18.68 44.73 33.43
CA ILE A 44 19.54 43.53 33.58
C ILE A 44 19.17 42.47 32.52
N GLY A 45 20.11 41.60 32.14
CA GLY A 45 19.82 40.37 31.40
C GLY A 45 20.49 39.14 32.04
N MET A 46 19.74 38.06 32.22
CA MET A 46 20.26 36.77 32.72
C MET A 46 20.49 35.78 31.58
N LYS A 47 21.70 35.22 31.53
CA LYS A 47 21.96 33.88 31.00
C LYS A 47 22.05 32.91 32.19
N MET A 48 21.65 31.67 31.99
CA MET A 48 22.06 30.55 32.86
C MET A 48 22.79 29.51 32.03
N ASN A 49 23.94 29.06 32.53
CA ASN A 49 24.66 27.91 32.00
C ASN A 49 24.13 26.64 32.67
N HIS A 50 24.21 25.48 32.01
CA HIS A 50 24.19 24.22 32.74
C HIS A 50 25.55 23.95 33.39
N SER A 51 25.52 23.36 34.58
CA SER A 51 26.67 23.01 35.40
C SER A 51 27.11 21.56 35.18
N ASP A 52 28.38 21.30 35.45
CA ASP A 52 29.01 19.97 35.38
C ASP A 52 29.52 19.52 36.77
N SER A 53 30.04 18.29 36.85
CA SER A 53 30.82 17.66 37.93
C SER A 53 30.10 16.96 39.11
N GLY A 54 30.62 15.76 39.42
CA GLY A 54 30.35 14.88 40.58
C GLY A 54 31.15 13.57 40.39
N ILE A 55 32.01 13.18 41.35
CA ILE A 55 33.21 12.36 41.06
C ILE A 55 33.50 11.21 42.07
N MET A 56 33.67 9.98 41.54
CA MET A 56 34.46 8.82 42.07
C MET A 56 34.06 8.22 43.45
N PRO A 57 34.67 7.10 43.96
CA PRO A 57 35.70 6.16 43.41
C PRO A 57 35.23 4.67 43.33
N GLY A 58 36.00 3.65 42.90
CA GLY A 58 37.35 3.54 42.28
C GLY A 58 38.05 2.16 42.54
N ARG A 59 39.13 1.83 41.78
CA ARG A 59 40.00 0.59 41.79
C ARG A 59 39.43 -0.66 41.05
N LYS A 60 40.21 -1.58 40.42
CA LYS A 60 41.68 -1.70 40.17
C LYS A 60 42.00 -2.71 39.01
N MET A 61 42.84 -2.33 38.02
CA MET A 61 43.93 -3.09 37.32
C MET A 61 43.74 -4.52 36.71
N PRO A 62 44.65 -5.07 35.86
CA PRO A 62 45.91 -4.53 35.27
C PRO A 62 46.04 -4.64 33.71
N GLU A 63 47.16 -4.17 33.16
CA GLU A 63 47.62 -4.36 31.76
C GLU A 63 48.81 -5.36 31.64
N LYS A 64 49.01 -5.93 30.43
CA LYS A 64 50.25 -6.49 29.79
C LYS A 64 49.83 -7.22 28.49
N SER A 65 50.57 -7.30 27.37
CA SER A 65 51.85 -6.73 26.88
C SER A 65 51.73 -6.56 25.33
N ALA A 66 52.36 -5.60 24.62
CA ALA A 66 53.75 -5.58 24.13
C ALA A 66 54.30 -6.93 23.56
N ALA A 67 55.05 -7.01 22.43
CA ALA A 67 55.40 -6.04 21.36
C ALA A 67 56.13 -6.76 20.17
N ASN A 68 56.66 -5.98 19.20
CA ASN A 68 57.59 -6.31 18.09
C ASN A 68 57.00 -6.98 16.82
N SER A 69 57.49 -6.71 15.59
CA SER A 69 58.57 -5.81 15.08
C SER A 69 58.05 -5.06 13.81
N MET A 70 58.48 -3.85 13.41
CA MET A 70 59.83 -3.36 13.03
C MET A 70 60.50 -4.21 11.93
N GLN A 71 61.16 -3.69 10.89
CA GLN A 71 61.64 -2.34 10.49
C GLN A 71 61.38 -2.12 8.97
N ASN A 72 61.64 -1.02 8.24
CA ASN A 72 62.40 0.26 8.35
C ASN A 72 61.44 1.46 8.01
N MET A 73 61.76 2.76 7.87
CA MET A 73 62.92 3.63 7.48
C MET A 73 63.22 3.69 5.96
N ASP A 74 63.48 4.85 5.33
CA ASP A 74 63.74 6.22 5.85
C ASP A 74 63.13 7.35 4.97
N MET A 75 63.31 8.62 5.35
CA MET A 75 62.64 9.82 4.81
C MET A 75 63.48 10.69 3.85
N SER A 76 62.81 11.52 3.03
CA SER A 76 63.40 12.77 2.50
C SER A 76 62.33 13.80 2.06
N GLU A 77 62.17 14.87 2.86
CA GLU A 77 61.70 16.20 2.44
C GLU A 77 62.92 17.07 2.00
N PRO A 78 62.82 18.31 1.45
CA PRO A 78 61.67 19.24 1.47
C PRO A 78 61.39 20.07 0.18
N ALA A 79 60.38 20.95 0.30
CA ALA A 79 60.35 22.38 -0.12
C ALA A 79 59.46 22.86 -1.28
N HIS A 80 58.45 23.67 -0.89
CA HIS A 80 58.01 24.94 -1.50
C HIS A 80 57.46 25.01 -2.95
N GLY A 81 56.23 25.55 -3.13
CA GLY A 81 55.84 26.16 -4.41
C GLY A 81 54.36 26.21 -4.83
N MET A 82 53.53 27.05 -4.17
CA MET A 82 52.31 27.74 -4.67
C MET A 82 51.28 27.10 -5.66
N SER A 83 50.00 27.41 -5.37
CA SER A 83 48.90 27.70 -6.33
C SER A 83 48.13 26.56 -7.03
N MET A 84 46.87 26.39 -6.57
CA MET A 84 45.62 26.24 -7.36
C MET A 84 45.73 25.72 -8.81
N GLY A 85 45.32 24.48 -9.05
CA GLY A 85 45.07 23.94 -10.39
C GLY A 85 44.02 22.82 -10.37
N THR A 86 43.09 22.82 -11.34
CA THR A 86 42.04 21.79 -11.47
C THR A 86 42.59 20.53 -12.13
N GLY A 87 42.90 19.48 -11.36
CA GLY A 87 43.42 18.20 -11.85
C GLY A 87 42.40 17.06 -11.77
N SER A 88 42.26 16.29 -12.86
CA SER A 88 41.51 15.03 -12.85
C SER A 88 42.40 13.89 -12.37
N MET A 89 41.91 13.06 -11.45
CA MET A 89 42.65 11.91 -10.92
C MET A 89 42.78 10.80 -11.99
N PRO A 90 43.98 10.25 -12.26
CA PRO A 90 44.13 9.16 -13.21
C PRO A 90 43.38 7.89 -12.77
N GLY A 91 42.57 7.33 -13.67
CA GLY A 91 41.85 6.09 -13.38
C GLY A 91 42.80 4.90 -13.28
N MET A 92 42.86 4.26 -12.11
CA MET A 92 43.38 2.90 -12.01
C MET A 92 42.54 1.98 -12.92
N LYS A 93 43.12 1.57 -14.05
CA LYS A 93 42.57 0.46 -14.85
C LYS A 93 42.70 -0.82 -14.04
N MET A 94 41.66 -1.14 -13.28
CA MET A 94 41.40 -2.51 -12.84
C MET A 94 41.29 -3.38 -14.10
N THR A 95 42.36 -4.09 -14.44
CA THR A 95 42.40 -4.99 -15.59
C THR A 95 41.40 -6.10 -15.35
N ALA A 96 40.30 -6.09 -16.10
CA ALA A 96 39.27 -7.11 -16.00
C ALA A 96 39.88 -8.47 -16.39
N GLN A 97 40.03 -9.36 -15.40
CA GLN A 97 40.20 -10.77 -15.68
C GLN A 97 38.96 -11.25 -16.47
N PRO A 98 39.12 -11.89 -17.64
CA PRO A 98 38.04 -12.66 -18.24
C PRO A 98 37.64 -13.80 -17.28
N ALA A 99 36.41 -14.29 -17.40
CA ALA A 99 36.04 -15.58 -16.82
C ALA A 99 36.81 -16.70 -17.57
N ASN A 100 37.04 -17.85 -16.92
CA ASN A 100 37.66 -18.97 -17.61
C ASN A 100 36.67 -19.52 -18.66
N PRO A 101 37.05 -19.69 -19.94
CA PRO A 101 36.13 -20.13 -20.98
C PRO A 101 35.49 -21.53 -20.82
N GLY A 102 35.90 -22.30 -19.80
CA GLY A 102 35.34 -23.62 -19.48
C GLY A 102 34.29 -23.63 -18.37
N ASP A 103 34.10 -22.53 -17.64
CA ASP A 103 33.17 -22.49 -16.50
C ASP A 103 31.72 -22.44 -17.02
N THR A 104 30.93 -23.48 -16.71
CA THR A 104 29.50 -23.56 -17.05
C THR A 104 28.63 -23.49 -15.80
N ILE A 105 27.46 -22.86 -15.95
CA ILE A 105 26.50 -22.61 -14.86
C ILE A 105 25.12 -23.10 -15.34
N LYS A 106 24.28 -23.61 -14.44
CA LYS A 106 22.86 -23.87 -14.75
C LYS A 106 22.09 -22.56 -14.98
N SER A 107 21.41 -22.45 -16.11
CA SER A 107 20.41 -21.39 -16.37
C SER A 107 19.07 -21.79 -15.77
N THR A 108 18.52 -20.91 -14.94
CA THR A 108 17.16 -21.00 -14.40
C THR A 108 16.16 -20.23 -15.28
N SER A 109 16.49 -19.95 -16.55
CA SER A 109 15.55 -19.32 -17.48
C SER A 109 14.43 -20.29 -17.88
N SER A 110 13.18 -19.82 -17.93
CA SER A 110 12.00 -20.68 -17.98
C SER A 110 11.68 -21.31 -19.36
N THR A 111 12.69 -21.54 -20.20
CA THR A 111 12.60 -22.55 -21.26
C THR A 111 13.17 -23.84 -20.70
N LEU A 112 12.32 -24.84 -20.44
CA LEU A 112 12.56 -26.02 -19.57
C LEU A 112 13.92 -26.69 -19.52
N ASN A 113 14.70 -26.56 -20.59
CA ASN A 113 16.10 -26.93 -20.57
C ASN A 113 16.81 -25.99 -19.59
N ASP A 114 16.82 -26.37 -18.31
CA ASP A 114 17.77 -25.92 -17.31
C ASP A 114 19.16 -26.34 -17.81
N HIS A 115 19.77 -25.42 -18.57
CA HIS A 115 20.85 -25.70 -19.50
C HIS A 115 22.15 -25.08 -19.02
N LEU A 116 23.25 -25.68 -19.44
CA LEU A 116 24.57 -25.14 -19.20
C LEU A 116 24.76 -23.87 -20.04
N ILE A 117 24.73 -22.72 -19.39
CA ILE A 117 25.17 -21.43 -19.92
C ILE A 117 26.66 -21.25 -19.65
N HIS A 118 27.36 -20.66 -20.62
CA HIS A 118 28.78 -20.33 -20.45
C HIS A 118 28.94 -19.10 -19.57
N ALA A 119 29.98 -19.06 -18.73
CA ALA A 119 30.32 -17.87 -17.98
C ALA A 119 30.56 -16.66 -18.90
N GLY A 120 29.82 -15.58 -18.65
CA GLY A 120 29.89 -14.32 -19.37
C GLY A 120 30.97 -13.38 -18.83
N LYS A 121 30.80 -12.09 -19.08
CA LYS A 121 31.72 -11.04 -18.62
C LYS A 121 31.35 -10.54 -17.22
N ARG A 122 32.33 -9.95 -16.52
CA ARG A 122 32.06 -9.15 -15.31
C ARG A 122 31.54 -7.77 -15.77
N VAL A 123 30.33 -7.41 -15.35
CA VAL A 123 29.67 -6.13 -15.69
C VAL A 123 29.57 -5.26 -14.46
N TYR A 124 30.18 -4.07 -14.50
CA TYR A 124 30.28 -3.17 -13.35
C TYR A 124 29.29 -2.02 -13.45
N TYR A 125 28.64 -1.70 -12.34
CA TYR A 125 27.79 -0.52 -12.19
C TYR A 125 28.05 0.18 -10.85
N ASP A 126 28.03 1.50 -10.87
CA ASP A 126 28.09 2.36 -9.69
C ASP A 126 26.76 3.12 -9.55
N LEU A 127 26.09 2.96 -8.41
CA LEU A 127 24.79 3.53 -8.10
C LEU A 127 24.93 4.51 -6.93
N ASN A 128 24.99 5.79 -7.24
CA ASN A 128 25.12 6.87 -6.27
C ASN A 128 23.72 7.30 -5.80
N ILE A 129 23.38 6.92 -4.57
CA ILE A 129 22.09 7.23 -3.94
C ILE A 129 22.21 8.57 -3.19
N GLY A 130 21.31 9.52 -3.45
CA GLY A 130 21.34 10.84 -2.82
C GLY A 130 20.02 11.63 -2.89
N ASP A 131 19.94 12.71 -2.13
CA ASP A 131 18.84 13.68 -2.19
C ASP A 131 18.81 14.43 -3.53
N THR A 132 17.63 14.71 -4.07
CA THR A 132 17.42 15.59 -5.23
C THR A 132 16.18 16.49 -5.07
N ILE A 133 15.89 17.34 -6.06
CA ILE A 133 14.69 18.18 -6.12
C ILE A 133 14.04 18.04 -7.50
N VAL A 134 12.81 17.53 -7.54
CA VAL A 134 12.00 17.37 -8.76
C VAL A 134 10.91 18.45 -8.88
N ASN A 135 10.24 18.50 -10.04
CA ASN A 135 9.22 19.51 -10.35
C ASN A 135 8.11 18.99 -11.30
N TYR A 136 7.58 17.79 -11.07
CA TYR A 136 6.59 17.17 -11.96
C TYR A 136 5.20 17.85 -11.96
N THR A 137 4.92 18.64 -10.93
CA THR A 137 3.61 19.28 -10.68
C THR A 137 3.60 20.79 -10.92
N GLY A 138 4.77 21.41 -11.12
CA GLY A 138 4.95 22.86 -11.01
C GLY A 138 5.39 23.33 -9.62
N LYS A 139 5.52 22.41 -8.64
CA LYS A 139 6.14 22.67 -7.34
C LYS A 139 7.48 21.95 -7.22
N ARG A 140 8.49 22.62 -6.66
CA ARG A 140 9.78 22.00 -6.32
C ARG A 140 9.62 21.17 -5.04
N VAL A 141 9.81 19.86 -5.15
CA VAL A 141 9.64 18.89 -4.04
C VAL A 141 10.95 18.09 -3.86
N LYS A 142 11.29 17.77 -2.61
CA LYS A 142 12.43 16.88 -2.32
C LYS A 142 12.11 15.45 -2.76
N ALA A 143 13.07 14.82 -3.42
CA ALA A 143 13.02 13.43 -3.86
C ALA A 143 14.37 12.76 -3.59
N LEU A 144 14.48 11.47 -3.90
CA LEU A 144 15.71 10.68 -3.84
C LEU A 144 16.03 10.16 -5.24
N ALA A 145 17.30 10.13 -5.62
CA ALA A 145 17.72 9.75 -6.96
C ALA A 145 18.90 8.78 -6.96
N ILE A 146 19.03 8.05 -8.07
CA ILE A 146 20.12 7.10 -8.32
C ILE A 146 20.90 7.60 -9.53
N ASN A 147 22.17 7.96 -9.33
CA ASN A 147 22.99 8.71 -10.30
C ASN A 147 22.32 10.01 -10.77
N GLY A 148 21.61 10.70 -9.87
CA GLY A 148 21.00 12.01 -10.13
C GLY A 148 19.68 12.00 -10.91
N GLN A 149 19.16 10.82 -11.29
CA GLN A 149 17.90 10.66 -12.03
C GLN A 149 16.89 9.75 -11.30
N ILE A 150 15.62 9.86 -11.72
CA ILE A 150 14.48 9.05 -11.29
C ILE A 150 13.67 8.70 -12.56
N PRO A 151 13.45 7.40 -12.89
CA PRO A 151 14.11 6.23 -12.34
C PRO A 151 15.65 6.31 -12.41
N GLY A 152 16.31 5.45 -11.65
CA GLY A 152 17.72 5.12 -11.81
C GLY A 152 18.05 4.54 -13.19
N PRO A 153 19.35 4.43 -13.53
CA PRO A 153 19.79 3.93 -14.83
C PRO A 153 19.27 2.51 -15.14
N VAL A 154 18.99 2.27 -16.43
CA VAL A 154 18.67 0.92 -16.93
C VAL A 154 19.90 0.03 -16.80
N LEU A 155 19.86 -0.96 -15.92
CA LEU A 155 20.92 -1.96 -15.80
C LEU A 155 20.74 -3.00 -16.92
N ARG A 156 21.83 -3.35 -17.59
CA ARG A 156 21.79 -4.27 -18.74
C ARG A 156 22.87 -5.33 -18.61
N PHE A 157 22.43 -6.57 -18.73
CA PHE A 157 23.27 -7.76 -18.63
C PHE A 157 22.94 -8.74 -19.75
N THR A 158 23.86 -9.63 -20.06
CA THR A 158 23.59 -10.86 -20.79
C THR A 158 23.59 -12.03 -19.80
N GLU A 159 22.76 -13.04 -20.06
CA GLU A 159 22.78 -14.32 -19.35
C GLU A 159 24.21 -14.91 -19.27
N GLY A 160 24.59 -15.42 -18.11
CA GLY A 160 25.95 -15.85 -17.79
C GLY A 160 26.89 -14.74 -17.30
N ASP A 161 26.59 -13.45 -17.51
CA ASP A 161 27.39 -12.35 -16.94
C ASP A 161 27.44 -12.43 -15.40
N THR A 162 28.45 -11.82 -14.79
CA THR A 162 28.47 -11.55 -13.34
C THR A 162 28.34 -10.06 -13.11
N ALA A 163 27.25 -9.63 -12.47
CA ALA A 163 27.03 -8.23 -12.13
C ALA A 163 27.78 -7.85 -10.84
N TYR A 164 28.59 -6.80 -10.92
CA TYR A 164 29.30 -6.18 -9.81
C TYR A 164 28.72 -4.78 -9.58
N ILE A 165 27.75 -4.66 -8.67
CA ILE A 165 26.97 -3.44 -8.49
C ILE A 165 27.33 -2.79 -7.15
N ARG A 166 28.04 -1.66 -7.22
CA ARG A 166 28.47 -0.84 -6.09
C ARG A 166 27.43 0.23 -5.80
N ILE A 167 26.78 0.13 -4.63
CA ILE A 167 25.81 1.12 -4.15
C ILE A 167 26.54 2.05 -3.19
N HIS A 168 26.60 3.34 -3.51
CA HIS A 168 27.22 4.38 -2.68
C HIS A 168 26.12 5.20 -2.02
N ASN A 169 26.04 5.16 -0.69
CA ASN A 169 25.03 5.88 0.06
C ASN A 169 25.52 7.27 0.48
N HIS A 170 25.17 8.31 -0.30
CA HIS A 170 25.49 9.71 0.00
C HIS A 170 24.45 10.41 0.88
N ARG A 171 23.47 9.67 1.43
CA ARG A 171 22.42 10.20 2.32
C ARG A 171 22.88 10.22 3.78
N LYS A 172 22.06 10.85 4.63
CA LYS A 172 22.25 10.90 6.10
C LYS A 172 21.53 9.78 6.86
N THR A 173 20.94 8.84 6.14
CA THR A 173 20.17 7.70 6.66
C THR A 173 20.68 6.43 6.00
N THR A 174 20.43 5.27 6.63
CA THR A 174 20.62 3.97 5.99
C THR A 174 19.82 3.86 4.70
N THR A 175 20.23 2.93 3.83
CA THR A 175 19.46 2.53 2.63
C THR A 175 19.74 1.07 2.30
N SER A 176 18.96 0.51 1.38
CA SER A 176 19.19 -0.79 0.76
C SER A 176 18.72 -0.75 -0.69
N ILE A 177 18.99 -1.80 -1.48
CA ILE A 177 18.40 -2.01 -2.81
C ILE A 177 18.12 -3.50 -2.97
N HIS A 178 16.85 -3.85 -3.20
CA HIS A 178 16.39 -5.17 -3.63
C HIS A 178 16.44 -5.28 -5.17
N TRP A 179 16.69 -6.50 -5.65
CA TRP A 179 16.77 -6.84 -7.08
C TRP A 179 15.52 -7.62 -7.49
N HIS A 180 14.41 -6.90 -7.66
CA HIS A 180 13.08 -7.48 -7.85
C HIS A 180 13.02 -8.51 -8.98
N GLY A 181 12.76 -9.76 -8.59
CA GLY A 181 12.66 -10.90 -9.50
C GLY A 181 13.99 -11.55 -9.91
N LEU A 182 15.14 -11.10 -9.39
CA LEU A 182 16.43 -11.75 -9.62
C LEU A 182 16.70 -12.82 -8.56
N LEU A 183 17.17 -13.99 -9.02
CA LEU A 183 17.56 -15.12 -8.19
C LEU A 183 19.00 -14.93 -7.66
N VAL A 184 19.17 -13.96 -6.78
CA VAL A 184 20.45 -13.55 -6.19
C VAL A 184 20.89 -14.45 -5.02
N PRO A 185 22.17 -14.48 -4.63
CA PRO A 185 22.58 -15.02 -3.33
C PRO A 185 21.93 -14.21 -2.19
N ASN A 186 21.32 -14.88 -1.21
CA ASN A 186 20.47 -14.25 -0.17
C ASN A 186 21.09 -13.00 0.52
N LYS A 187 22.40 -12.98 0.78
CA LYS A 187 23.10 -11.81 1.36
C LYS A 187 23.18 -10.55 0.48
N TYR A 188 22.67 -10.63 -0.75
CA TYR A 188 22.52 -9.51 -1.70
C TYR A 188 21.05 -9.24 -2.05
N ASP A 189 20.09 -9.92 -1.42
CA ASP A 189 18.64 -9.73 -1.66
C ASP A 189 18.15 -8.32 -1.31
N GLY A 190 18.82 -7.58 -0.44
CA GLY A 190 18.56 -6.16 -0.23
C GLY A 190 17.45 -5.80 0.76
N VAL A 191 16.82 -6.76 1.43
CA VAL A 191 15.94 -6.47 2.58
C VAL A 191 16.82 -6.28 3.83
N PRO A 192 16.90 -5.05 4.37
CA PRO A 192 17.86 -4.73 5.42
C PRO A 192 17.48 -5.48 6.71
N TYR A 193 18.49 -5.89 7.47
CA TYR A 193 18.35 -6.59 8.76
C TYR A 193 17.72 -8.01 8.69
N ILE A 194 17.11 -8.41 7.58
CA ILE A 194 16.51 -9.74 7.36
C ILE A 194 17.42 -10.62 6.50
N SER A 195 17.69 -10.21 5.26
CA SER A 195 18.53 -10.97 4.31
C SER A 195 19.90 -10.30 4.10
N THR A 196 19.94 -8.96 4.11
CA THR A 196 21.13 -8.15 3.75
C THR A 196 21.44 -7.10 4.82
N VAL A 197 22.70 -6.70 4.95
CA VAL A 197 23.11 -5.63 5.88
C VAL A 197 22.62 -4.25 5.39
N PRO A 198 22.26 -3.32 6.29
CA PRO A 198 21.98 -1.94 5.91
C PRO A 198 23.22 -1.28 5.29
N ILE A 199 23.01 -0.42 4.29
CA ILE A 199 24.06 0.39 3.69
C ILE A 199 24.12 1.71 4.47
N GLU A 200 25.06 1.83 5.38
CA GLU A 200 25.19 2.97 6.30
C GLU A 200 25.54 4.29 5.58
N PRO A 201 25.20 5.46 6.16
CA PRO A 201 25.55 6.78 5.64
C PRO A 201 27.04 6.91 5.29
N GLY A 202 27.35 7.35 4.07
CA GLY A 202 28.71 7.55 3.59
C GLY A 202 29.46 6.25 3.23
N THR A 203 28.80 5.09 3.24
CA THR A 203 29.43 3.80 2.92
C THR A 203 29.07 3.27 1.53
N THR A 204 29.85 2.29 1.06
CA THR A 204 29.62 1.59 -0.22
C THR A 204 29.38 0.10 0.04
N PHE A 205 28.29 -0.46 -0.49
CA PHE A 205 28.05 -1.91 -0.50
C PHE A 205 28.19 -2.47 -1.90
N THR A 206 28.84 -3.63 -2.06
CA THR A 206 29.11 -4.26 -3.36
C THR A 206 28.36 -5.57 -3.49
N ASN A 207 27.42 -5.63 -4.43
CA ASN A 207 26.68 -6.83 -4.78
C ASN A 207 27.45 -7.59 -5.87
N VAL A 208 27.52 -8.91 -5.76
CA VAL A 208 28.15 -9.78 -6.77
C VAL A 208 27.15 -10.87 -7.15
N ILE A 209 26.48 -10.69 -8.28
CA ILE A 209 25.30 -11.49 -8.67
C ILE A 209 25.62 -12.24 -9.97
N PRO A 210 25.66 -13.59 -9.95
CA PRO A 210 25.67 -14.40 -11.17
C PRO A 210 24.33 -14.29 -11.92
N ILE A 211 24.35 -13.90 -13.18
CA ILE A 211 23.15 -13.66 -13.98
C ILE A 211 22.69 -14.98 -14.63
N ARG A 212 21.95 -15.80 -13.86
CA ARG A 212 21.47 -17.14 -14.26
C ARG A 212 20.09 -17.18 -14.96
N GLN A 213 19.54 -16.03 -15.36
CA GLN A 213 18.19 -15.91 -15.92
C GLN A 213 18.13 -14.86 -17.04
N THR A 214 16.96 -14.68 -17.67
CA THR A 214 16.69 -13.68 -18.73
C THR A 214 15.36 -12.98 -18.49
N GLY A 215 15.18 -11.76 -19.01
CA GLY A 215 13.89 -11.06 -18.94
C GLY A 215 13.93 -9.57 -18.61
N THR A 216 12.77 -9.04 -18.23
CA THR A 216 12.53 -7.66 -17.76
C THR A 216 12.26 -7.67 -16.27
N TYR A 217 13.12 -6.99 -15.51
CA TYR A 217 13.11 -6.93 -14.05
C TYR A 217 13.34 -5.49 -13.58
N TRP A 218 13.44 -5.26 -12.28
CA TRP A 218 13.71 -3.93 -11.73
C TRP A 218 14.46 -4.01 -10.39
N TYR A 219 14.86 -2.86 -9.87
CA TYR A 219 15.46 -2.71 -8.54
C TYR A 219 14.80 -1.54 -7.83
N HIS A 220 14.64 -1.65 -6.50
CA HIS A 220 14.07 -0.61 -5.65
C HIS A 220 14.60 -0.72 -4.23
N THR A 221 14.46 0.32 -3.42
CA THR A 221 14.87 0.27 -2.01
C THR A 221 13.87 -0.47 -1.13
N HIS A 222 14.36 -1.28 -0.19
CA HIS A 222 13.57 -1.90 0.87
C HIS A 222 13.76 -1.16 2.22
N THR A 223 14.05 0.14 2.17
CA THR A 223 14.22 1.00 3.36
C THR A 223 13.08 2.02 3.46
N GLU A 224 12.33 1.94 4.56
CA GLU A 224 11.19 2.80 4.88
C GLU A 224 10.18 2.97 3.73
N LEU A 225 10.00 4.20 3.23
CA LEU A 225 9.10 4.58 2.13
C LEU A 225 9.87 5.28 1.01
N ASP A 226 11.19 5.07 0.93
CA ASP A 226 12.10 5.79 0.04
C ASP A 226 11.90 5.41 -1.45
N GLU A 227 11.21 4.31 -1.72
CA GLU A 227 10.79 3.90 -3.07
C GLU A 227 9.91 4.97 -3.72
N GLN A 228 8.80 5.38 -3.07
CA GLN A 228 7.93 6.44 -3.57
C GLN A 228 8.67 7.79 -3.71
N ALA A 229 9.74 7.99 -2.96
CA ALA A 229 10.57 9.19 -3.09
C ALA A 229 11.51 9.15 -4.32
N GLY A 230 11.65 8.02 -5.02
CA GLY A 230 12.36 7.89 -6.30
C GLY A 230 13.47 6.82 -6.37
N LEU A 231 13.70 6.03 -5.31
CA LEU A 231 14.74 4.99 -5.30
C LEU A 231 14.28 3.69 -5.95
N TYR A 232 14.13 3.72 -7.28
CA TYR A 232 13.86 2.56 -8.14
C TYR A 232 14.49 2.72 -9.53
N GLY A 233 14.70 1.62 -10.25
CA GLY A 233 15.15 1.62 -11.65
C GLY A 233 14.96 0.27 -12.36
N PRO A 234 15.03 0.20 -13.69
CA PRO A 234 14.74 -1.01 -14.45
C PRO A 234 16.00 -1.86 -14.74
N ILE A 235 15.82 -3.17 -14.92
CA ILE A 235 16.84 -4.13 -15.33
C ILE A 235 16.37 -4.86 -16.59
N VAL A 236 17.25 -5.05 -17.57
CA VAL A 236 16.98 -5.88 -18.75
C VAL A 236 18.11 -6.89 -18.94
N ILE A 237 17.77 -8.17 -18.93
CA ILE A 237 18.71 -9.28 -19.09
C ILE A 237 18.41 -9.99 -20.42
N GLN A 238 19.37 -9.95 -21.34
CA GLN A 238 19.25 -10.60 -22.65
C GLN A 238 19.74 -12.06 -22.59
N PRO A 239 19.13 -13.00 -23.33
CA PRO A 239 19.68 -14.35 -23.49
C PRO A 239 21.04 -14.33 -24.20
N GLN A 240 21.84 -15.38 -24.00
CA GLN A 240 23.12 -15.56 -24.72
C GLN A 240 22.92 -15.58 -26.24
N VAL A 241 21.86 -16.27 -26.71
CA VAL A 241 21.45 -16.30 -28.11
C VAL A 241 20.04 -15.72 -28.23
N ARG A 242 19.94 -14.49 -28.74
CA ARG A 242 18.66 -13.82 -28.95
C ARG A 242 17.97 -14.31 -30.23
N LYS A 243 16.80 -14.92 -30.07
CA LYS A 243 15.99 -15.51 -31.18
C LYS A 243 15.14 -14.49 -31.95
N ASP A 244 15.01 -13.26 -31.46
CA ASP A 244 14.18 -12.21 -32.05
C ASP A 244 15.01 -10.95 -32.38
N ASN A 245 14.61 -10.19 -33.40
CA ASN A 245 15.28 -8.97 -33.83
C ASN A 245 14.46 -7.69 -33.57
N TYR A 246 13.38 -7.75 -32.77
CA TYR A 246 12.50 -6.61 -32.54
C TYR A 246 13.25 -5.44 -31.85
N PRO A 247 13.11 -4.19 -32.31
CA PRO A 247 13.64 -3.05 -31.57
C PRO A 247 12.87 -2.92 -30.23
N GLU A 248 13.60 -2.72 -29.14
CA GLU A 248 13.03 -2.80 -27.77
C GLU A 248 12.87 -1.40 -27.14
N GLN A 249 11.83 -1.21 -26.31
CA GLN A 249 11.62 -0.04 -25.47
C GLN A 249 11.38 -0.46 -24.02
N VAL A 250 12.06 0.17 -23.06
CA VAL A 250 11.72 0.04 -21.63
C VAL A 250 10.64 1.07 -21.30
N PHE A 251 9.62 0.66 -20.56
CA PHE A 251 8.48 1.49 -20.18
C PHE A 251 8.17 1.26 -18.69
N MET A 252 8.96 1.91 -17.83
CA MET A 252 8.78 1.83 -16.38
C MET A 252 7.73 2.85 -15.94
N LEU A 253 6.61 2.37 -15.44
CA LEU A 253 5.54 3.15 -14.84
C LEU A 253 5.88 3.45 -13.37
N SER A 254 5.43 4.62 -12.92
CA SER A 254 5.57 5.09 -11.54
C SER A 254 4.45 6.09 -11.20
N ASP A 255 4.06 6.13 -9.93
CA ASP A 255 3.17 7.16 -9.39
C ASP A 255 3.95 8.23 -8.62
N TRP A 256 3.42 9.45 -8.54
CA TRP A 256 4.08 10.58 -7.89
C TRP A 256 3.09 11.47 -7.13
N THR A 257 3.44 11.87 -5.91
CA THR A 257 2.73 12.90 -5.14
C THR A 257 3.71 13.94 -4.59
N ASP A 258 3.23 15.19 -4.43
CA ASP A 258 4.00 16.26 -3.78
C ASP A 258 4.10 16.08 -2.24
N TYR A 259 3.39 15.12 -1.66
CA TYR A 259 3.46 14.82 -0.23
C TYR A 259 4.69 13.96 0.10
N ARG A 260 5.24 14.12 1.32
CA ARG A 260 6.26 13.19 1.83
C ARG A 260 5.61 11.82 2.08
N PRO A 261 6.20 10.68 1.71
CA PRO A 261 5.57 9.37 1.92
C PRO A 261 5.16 9.08 3.38
N LYS A 262 5.98 9.48 4.37
CA LYS A 262 5.60 9.36 5.80
C LYS A 262 4.36 10.19 6.18
N GLU A 263 4.11 11.31 5.51
CA GLU A 263 2.89 12.12 5.70
C GLU A 263 1.68 11.47 5.01
N VAL A 264 1.88 10.77 3.88
CA VAL A 264 0.84 9.95 3.23
C VAL A 264 0.41 8.83 4.16
N LEU A 265 1.34 8.01 4.65
CA LEU A 265 1.04 6.91 5.60
C LEU A 265 0.36 7.42 6.88
N ARG A 266 0.77 8.60 7.39
CA ARG A 266 0.15 9.24 8.57
C ARG A 266 -1.30 9.66 8.32
N MET A 267 -1.62 10.20 7.14
CA MET A 267 -3.00 10.51 6.76
C MET A 267 -3.85 9.24 6.55
N LEU A 268 -3.27 8.17 6.00
CA LEU A 268 -3.93 6.87 5.85
C LEU A 268 -4.26 6.24 7.22
N LYS A 269 -3.27 6.14 8.12
CA LYS A 269 -3.47 5.60 9.49
C LYS A 269 -4.34 6.46 10.41
N ARG A 270 -4.65 7.71 10.02
CA ARG A 270 -5.69 8.54 10.66
C ARG A 270 -7.12 8.22 10.14
N GLY A 271 -7.27 7.45 9.06
CA GLY A 271 -8.57 7.27 8.40
C GLY A 271 -9.03 8.52 7.65
N SER A 272 -8.09 9.28 7.06
CA SER A 272 -8.40 10.58 6.45
C SER A 272 -9.00 10.44 5.04
N ASP A 273 -10.31 10.63 4.92
CA ASP A 273 -11.10 10.74 3.67
C ASP A 273 -10.53 11.68 2.59
N TRP A 274 -9.53 12.51 2.92
CA TRP A 274 -8.97 13.53 2.03
C TRP A 274 -8.56 13.00 0.63
N PHE A 275 -7.98 11.81 0.51
CA PHE A 275 -7.66 11.25 -0.81
C PHE A 275 -8.92 10.89 -1.61
N SER A 276 -9.92 10.31 -0.96
CA SER A 276 -11.24 10.02 -1.54
C SER A 276 -11.98 11.32 -1.93
N ILE A 277 -11.85 12.40 -1.14
CA ILE A 277 -12.33 13.76 -1.47
C ILE A 277 -11.60 14.30 -2.71
N GLN A 278 -10.27 14.15 -2.80
CA GLN A 278 -9.48 14.64 -3.95
C GLN A 278 -9.81 13.90 -5.26
N ARG A 279 -10.36 12.68 -5.19
CA ARG A 279 -10.78 11.88 -6.36
C ARG A 279 -12.28 11.97 -6.68
N GLY A 280 -13.10 12.28 -5.69
CA GLY A 280 -14.56 12.24 -5.78
C GLY A 280 -15.16 10.84 -5.59
N SER A 281 -14.47 9.94 -4.89
CA SER A 281 -14.94 8.57 -4.59
C SER A 281 -15.78 8.48 -3.30
N VAL A 282 -15.83 9.54 -2.48
CA VAL A 282 -16.59 9.59 -1.20
C VAL A 282 -18.05 9.15 -1.39
N LEU A 283 -18.39 7.99 -0.79
CA LEU A 283 -19.75 7.46 -0.75
C LEU A 283 -20.60 8.21 0.28
N SER A 284 -20.95 9.45 -0.01
CA SER A 284 -21.84 10.27 0.83
C SER A 284 -23.30 9.80 0.77
N TYR A 285 -24.05 10.05 1.85
CA TYR A 285 -25.49 9.79 1.94
C TYR A 285 -26.30 10.60 0.91
N GLY A 286 -25.97 11.88 0.69
CA GLY A 286 -26.63 12.70 -0.33
C GLY A 286 -26.49 12.10 -1.73
N GLY A 287 -25.27 11.71 -2.11
CA GLY A 287 -25.02 11.03 -3.38
C GLY A 287 -25.61 9.61 -3.46
N ALA A 288 -25.86 8.95 -2.32
CA ALA A 288 -26.57 7.67 -2.27
C ALA A 288 -28.07 7.85 -2.55
N ILE A 289 -28.67 8.92 -2.03
CA ILE A 289 -30.07 9.29 -2.31
C ILE A 289 -30.21 9.70 -3.79
N GLU A 290 -29.37 10.65 -4.25
CA GLU A 290 -29.32 11.16 -5.63
C GLU A 290 -29.33 10.04 -6.69
N LYS A 291 -28.56 8.98 -6.46
CA LYS A 291 -28.36 7.88 -7.41
C LYS A 291 -29.28 6.67 -7.14
N GLY A 292 -30.00 6.67 -6.03
CA GLY A 292 -30.91 5.59 -5.63
C GLY A 292 -30.23 4.33 -5.08
N TYR A 293 -29.17 4.49 -4.28
CA TYR A 293 -28.40 3.44 -3.59
C TYR A 293 -28.32 3.67 -2.07
N LEU A 294 -29.33 4.32 -1.46
CA LEU A 294 -29.39 4.59 -0.02
C LEU A 294 -29.34 3.31 0.83
N SER A 295 -30.06 2.26 0.41
CA SER A 295 -30.05 0.94 1.05
C SER A 295 -28.66 0.31 1.06
N ASP A 296 -27.91 0.45 -0.04
CA ASP A 296 -26.53 -0.06 -0.14
C ASP A 296 -25.56 0.68 0.78
N LYS A 297 -25.69 2.00 0.89
CA LYS A 297 -24.92 2.82 1.84
C LYS A 297 -25.23 2.47 3.29
N LEU A 298 -26.50 2.24 3.63
CA LEU A 298 -26.91 1.78 4.96
C LEU A 298 -26.40 0.37 5.26
N LYS A 299 -26.39 -0.54 4.28
CA LYS A 299 -25.85 -1.90 4.42
C LYS A 299 -24.34 -1.90 4.69
N LEU A 300 -23.56 -1.09 3.96
CA LEU A 300 -22.11 -0.93 4.22
C LEU A 300 -21.86 -0.44 5.66
N ASP A 301 -22.51 0.65 6.08
CA ASP A 301 -22.32 1.22 7.42
C ASP A 301 -22.77 0.24 8.51
N TRP A 302 -23.86 -0.52 8.30
CA TRP A 302 -24.28 -1.58 9.22
C TRP A 302 -23.22 -2.68 9.36
N MET A 303 -22.57 -3.04 8.25
CA MET A 303 -21.44 -3.98 8.22
C MET A 303 -20.11 -3.37 8.72
N ARG A 304 -20.08 -2.07 9.08
CA ARG A 304 -18.87 -1.28 9.42
C ARG A 304 -17.86 -1.21 8.28
N MET A 305 -18.32 -1.27 7.03
CA MET A 305 -17.47 -1.19 5.86
C MET A 305 -17.39 0.27 5.37
N PRO A 306 -16.20 0.91 5.37
CA PRO A 306 -16.06 2.24 4.80
C PRO A 306 -16.19 2.20 3.28
N ALA A 307 -16.09 3.35 2.62
CA ALA A 307 -16.16 3.41 1.17
C ALA A 307 -15.09 2.52 0.51
N MET A 308 -15.48 1.79 -0.53
CA MET A 308 -14.53 1.06 -1.37
C MET A 308 -13.81 2.03 -2.30
N ASP A 309 -12.58 2.35 -1.96
CA ASP A 309 -11.60 2.88 -2.91
C ASP A 309 -10.89 1.72 -3.63
N LEU A 310 -10.28 1.98 -4.80
CA LEU A 310 -9.49 0.98 -5.55
C LEU A 310 -7.98 1.12 -5.32
N VAL A 311 -7.55 2.28 -4.82
CA VAL A 311 -6.18 2.67 -4.51
C VAL A 311 -6.29 3.56 -3.26
N ASP A 312 -5.40 3.52 -2.29
CA ASP A 312 -5.58 4.34 -1.06
C ASP A 312 -5.22 5.82 -1.26
N VAL A 313 -4.28 6.09 -2.16
CA VAL A 313 -3.63 7.39 -2.32
C VAL A 313 -4.09 8.06 -3.61
N LYS A 314 -4.43 9.35 -3.52
CA LYS A 314 -4.56 10.21 -4.69
C LYS A 314 -3.17 10.71 -5.09
N TYR A 315 -2.71 10.33 -6.28
CA TYR A 315 -1.45 10.82 -6.85
C TYR A 315 -1.62 12.11 -7.65
N ASP A 316 -0.54 12.87 -7.77
CA ASP A 316 -0.49 14.16 -8.47
C ASP A 316 0.01 14.05 -9.91
N ARG A 317 0.84 13.04 -10.20
CA ARG A 317 1.23 12.62 -11.55
C ARG A 317 1.34 11.10 -11.63
N PHE A 318 1.17 10.60 -12.85
CA PHE A 318 1.64 9.28 -13.27
C PHE A 318 2.74 9.52 -14.30
N LEU A 319 3.84 8.79 -14.18
CA LEU A 319 5.05 9.00 -14.95
C LEU A 319 5.46 7.70 -15.64
N ALA A 320 6.00 7.82 -16.85
CA ALA A 320 6.65 6.75 -17.56
C ALA A 320 8.10 7.14 -17.81
N ASN A 321 9.05 6.27 -17.46
CA ASN A 321 10.50 6.55 -17.51
C ASN A 321 10.89 7.89 -16.85
N GLY A 322 10.19 8.28 -15.77
CA GLY A 322 10.44 9.53 -15.03
C GLY A 322 9.90 10.80 -15.71
N GLN A 323 9.14 10.65 -16.79
CA GLN A 323 8.59 11.75 -17.58
C GLN A 323 7.06 11.63 -17.68
N GLY A 324 6.41 12.68 -18.18
CA GLY A 324 5.01 12.63 -18.59
C GLY A 324 4.85 11.87 -19.91
N ASN A 325 4.07 12.42 -20.83
CA ASN A 325 3.90 11.81 -22.14
C ASN A 325 5.23 11.80 -22.92
N GLN A 326 5.58 10.65 -23.51
CA GLN A 326 6.80 10.41 -24.29
C GLN A 326 6.49 10.23 -25.77
N ASP A 327 7.41 10.61 -26.65
CA ASP A 327 7.29 10.47 -28.10
C ASP A 327 8.46 9.67 -28.66
N PHE A 328 8.22 8.43 -29.08
CA PHE A 328 9.25 7.51 -29.53
C PHE A 328 9.39 7.49 -31.05
N THR A 329 9.70 8.66 -31.61
CA THR A 329 9.92 8.91 -33.05
C THR A 329 11.03 8.05 -33.69
N ARG A 330 11.83 7.34 -32.88
CA ARG A 330 12.87 6.40 -33.33
C ARG A 330 12.34 5.10 -33.95
N PHE A 331 11.07 4.77 -33.74
CA PHE A 331 10.44 3.58 -34.31
C PHE A 331 9.62 3.93 -35.56
N LYS A 332 9.75 3.11 -36.61
CA LYS A 332 9.18 3.39 -37.93
C LYS A 332 7.81 2.75 -38.10
N ALA A 333 7.01 3.32 -39.00
CA ALA A 333 5.75 2.71 -39.43
C ALA A 333 5.99 1.31 -40.01
N GLY A 334 5.15 0.34 -39.63
CA GLY A 334 5.29 -1.07 -39.98
C GLY A 334 6.14 -1.93 -39.04
N GLU A 335 7.00 -1.34 -38.20
CA GLU A 335 7.84 -2.09 -37.25
C GLU A 335 7.00 -2.75 -36.12
N THR A 336 7.45 -3.91 -35.66
CA THR A 336 6.96 -4.53 -34.41
C THR A 336 7.94 -4.23 -33.29
N VAL A 337 7.49 -3.50 -32.27
CA VAL A 337 8.31 -3.06 -31.12
C VAL A 337 8.06 -4.01 -29.93
N LYS A 338 9.14 -4.41 -29.24
CA LYS A 338 9.03 -5.11 -27.95
C LYS A 338 9.01 -4.09 -26.82
N MET A 339 7.84 -3.92 -26.21
CA MET A 339 7.62 -3.08 -25.03
C MET A 339 7.92 -3.90 -23.78
N ARG A 340 8.98 -3.54 -23.06
CA ARG A 340 9.37 -4.09 -21.75
C ARG A 340 8.76 -3.24 -20.65
N ILE A 341 7.60 -3.64 -20.14
CA ILE A 341 6.80 -2.83 -19.22
C ILE A 341 7.04 -3.29 -17.78
N ILE A 342 7.22 -2.33 -16.88
CA ILE A 342 7.47 -2.54 -15.44
C ILE A 342 6.52 -1.60 -14.70
N ASN A 343 5.83 -2.07 -13.65
CA ASN A 343 5.10 -1.19 -12.75
C ASN A 343 5.84 -0.98 -11.42
N GLY A 344 6.75 -0.01 -11.40
CA GLY A 344 7.48 0.42 -10.20
C GLY A 344 6.78 1.61 -9.53
N SER A 345 5.49 1.47 -9.27
CA SER A 345 4.65 2.45 -8.59
C SER A 345 4.36 2.01 -7.17
N ALA A 346 4.27 2.92 -6.20
CA ALA A 346 4.13 2.56 -4.79
C ALA A 346 2.77 1.94 -4.43
N SER A 347 1.69 2.27 -5.17
CA SER A 347 0.39 1.62 -4.99
C SER A 347 -0.52 1.64 -6.22
N SER A 348 -0.10 2.20 -7.36
CA SER A 348 -0.97 2.39 -8.52
C SER A 348 -0.94 1.20 -9.49
N TYR A 349 -2.12 0.63 -9.75
CA TYR A 349 -2.37 -0.31 -10.84
C TYR A 349 -2.71 0.45 -12.14
N PHE A 350 -2.39 -0.11 -13.31
CA PHE A 350 -2.64 0.56 -14.60
C PHE A 350 -3.35 -0.31 -15.65
N TRP A 351 -4.35 0.29 -16.30
CA TRP A 351 -4.90 -0.15 -17.57
C TRP A 351 -3.95 0.22 -18.72
N LEU A 352 -3.35 -0.79 -19.33
CA LEU A 352 -2.54 -0.66 -20.53
C LEU A 352 -3.41 -0.83 -21.78
N ASN A 353 -3.32 0.10 -22.71
CA ASN A 353 -4.07 0.10 -23.97
C ASN A 353 -3.19 0.57 -25.13
N TYR A 354 -3.41 0.05 -26.34
CA TYR A 354 -2.71 0.48 -27.54
C TYR A 354 -3.71 0.87 -28.66
N ALA A 355 -3.47 1.99 -29.33
CA ALA A 355 -4.37 2.53 -30.34
C ALA A 355 -4.19 1.88 -31.72
N GLY A 356 -3.07 1.19 -31.94
CA GLY A 356 -2.75 0.53 -33.22
C GLY A 356 -3.34 -0.87 -33.39
N GLY A 357 -4.08 -1.37 -32.40
CA GLY A 357 -4.69 -2.71 -32.39
C GLY A 357 -4.39 -3.48 -31.11
N SER A 358 -4.51 -4.81 -31.17
CA SER A 358 -4.16 -5.71 -30.08
C SER A 358 -2.66 -5.69 -29.77
N MET A 359 -2.33 -6.01 -28.51
CA MET A 359 -0.99 -6.25 -28.00
C MET A 359 -0.78 -7.76 -27.87
N THR A 360 0.42 -8.27 -28.13
CA THR A 360 0.74 -9.69 -27.91
C THR A 360 1.67 -9.84 -26.72
N VAL A 361 1.17 -10.36 -25.60
CA VAL A 361 1.98 -10.69 -24.41
C VAL A 361 2.91 -11.86 -24.75
N ILE A 362 4.20 -11.73 -24.46
CA ILE A 362 5.22 -12.75 -24.70
C ILE A 362 6.07 -13.09 -23.46
N ALA A 363 6.07 -12.25 -22.42
CA ALA A 363 6.62 -12.57 -21.11
C ALA A 363 5.79 -11.95 -19.98
N ALA A 364 5.82 -12.56 -18.81
CA ALA A 364 5.27 -12.06 -17.55
C ALA A 364 6.31 -12.28 -16.44
N ASP A 365 6.55 -11.28 -15.59
CA ASP A 365 7.59 -11.28 -14.54
C ASP A 365 8.97 -11.72 -15.09
N GLY A 366 9.31 -11.16 -16.24
CA GLY A 366 10.48 -11.47 -17.04
C GLY A 366 10.47 -12.81 -17.78
N LEU A 367 9.65 -13.78 -17.35
CA LEU A 367 9.64 -15.15 -17.86
C LEU A 367 8.74 -15.34 -19.08
N ALA A 368 9.20 -16.12 -20.07
CA ALA A 368 8.58 -16.21 -21.38
C ALA A 368 7.34 -17.12 -21.39
N VAL A 369 6.20 -16.58 -21.85
CA VAL A 369 4.91 -17.29 -22.00
C VAL A 369 4.58 -17.55 -23.47
N LYS A 370 3.64 -18.47 -23.73
CA LYS A 370 3.09 -18.66 -25.08
C LYS A 370 2.38 -17.37 -25.53
N PRO A 371 2.56 -16.88 -26.78
CA PRO A 371 2.06 -15.56 -27.17
C PRO A 371 0.54 -15.37 -27.02
N VAL A 372 0.12 -14.43 -26.17
CA VAL A 372 -1.30 -14.12 -25.91
C VAL A 372 -1.68 -12.77 -26.50
N GLN A 373 -2.51 -12.75 -27.55
CA GLN A 373 -3.13 -11.50 -28.01
C GLN A 373 -4.21 -11.01 -27.03
N VAL A 374 -4.14 -9.73 -26.67
CA VAL A 374 -5.07 -9.01 -25.78
C VAL A 374 -5.27 -7.57 -26.25
N ASP A 375 -6.41 -6.98 -25.94
CA ASP A 375 -6.67 -5.54 -26.18
C ASP A 375 -6.20 -4.69 -24.99
N LYS A 376 -6.18 -5.29 -23.79
CA LYS A 376 -5.92 -4.60 -22.52
C LYS A 376 -5.19 -5.49 -21.53
N ILE A 377 -4.40 -4.86 -20.66
CA ILE A 377 -3.77 -5.49 -19.50
C ILE A 377 -4.08 -4.59 -18.29
N LEU A 378 -4.46 -5.19 -17.17
CA LEU A 378 -4.31 -4.56 -15.86
C LEU A 378 -2.94 -4.99 -15.34
N ILE A 379 -1.99 -4.07 -15.21
CA ILE A 379 -0.68 -4.37 -14.61
C ILE A 379 -0.72 -3.97 -13.14
N GLY A 380 -0.53 -4.96 -12.26
CA GLY A 380 -0.42 -4.74 -10.82
C GLY A 380 0.91 -4.13 -10.42
N THR A 381 1.02 -3.62 -9.20
CA THR A 381 2.31 -3.17 -8.66
C THR A 381 3.32 -4.31 -8.69
N ALA A 382 4.56 -4.00 -9.09
CA ALA A 382 5.69 -4.92 -9.12
C ALA A 382 5.55 -6.13 -10.07
N GLU A 383 4.56 -6.15 -10.96
CA GLU A 383 4.55 -7.02 -12.12
C GLU A 383 5.40 -6.45 -13.27
N THR A 384 5.91 -7.32 -14.14
CA THR A 384 6.47 -6.93 -15.44
C THR A 384 5.82 -7.71 -16.57
N TYR A 385 5.74 -7.10 -17.76
CA TYR A 385 5.22 -7.75 -18.96
C TYR A 385 6.03 -7.31 -20.18
N ASP A 386 6.52 -8.26 -20.98
CA ASP A 386 6.98 -7.98 -22.33
C ASP A 386 5.82 -8.19 -23.30
N VAL A 387 5.49 -7.16 -24.08
CA VAL A 387 4.47 -7.24 -25.14
C VAL A 387 5.01 -6.77 -26.48
N LEU A 388 4.55 -7.39 -27.56
CA LEU A 388 4.78 -6.92 -28.92
C LEU A 388 3.63 -6.01 -29.34
N ILE A 389 3.96 -4.81 -29.83
CA ILE A 389 3.03 -3.92 -30.52
C ILE A 389 3.50 -3.70 -31.96
N LYS A 390 2.58 -3.78 -32.92
CA LYS A 390 2.86 -3.45 -34.32
C LYS A 390 2.49 -2.00 -34.59
N ILE A 391 3.39 -1.21 -35.15
CA ILE A 391 3.11 0.16 -35.60
C ILE A 391 2.43 0.07 -36.97
N PRO A 392 1.21 0.60 -37.16
CA PRO A 392 0.56 0.62 -38.47
C PRO A 392 1.37 1.40 -39.52
N ALA A 393 1.07 1.17 -40.81
CA ALA A 393 1.87 1.67 -41.93
C ALA A 393 1.84 3.21 -42.14
N SER A 394 0.93 3.92 -41.47
CA SER A 394 0.92 5.39 -41.43
C SER A 394 0.15 5.87 -40.20
N GLY A 395 0.51 7.03 -39.65
CA GLY A 395 -0.10 7.58 -38.43
C GLY A 395 0.77 7.41 -37.19
N LYS A 396 0.37 8.10 -36.12
CA LYS A 396 1.04 8.15 -34.82
C LYS A 396 0.09 7.61 -33.74
N TYR A 397 0.46 6.50 -33.11
CA TYR A 397 -0.44 5.73 -32.26
C TYR A 397 -0.07 5.80 -30.78
N GLU A 398 -1.08 6.00 -29.95
CA GLU A 398 -0.96 6.07 -28.50
C GLU A 398 -0.83 4.67 -27.88
N PHE A 399 0.22 4.44 -27.09
CA PHE A 399 0.26 3.41 -26.05
C PHE A 399 0.04 4.12 -24.72
N ARG A 400 -1.02 3.77 -23.99
CA ARG A 400 -1.45 4.48 -22.78
C ARG A 400 -1.45 3.57 -21.58
N ALA A 401 -0.94 4.07 -20.45
CA ALA A 401 -1.22 3.56 -19.12
C ALA A 401 -2.19 4.53 -18.41
N THR A 402 -3.38 4.04 -18.02
CA THR A 402 -4.39 4.79 -17.27
C THR A 402 -4.48 4.21 -15.86
N ALA A 403 -4.45 5.02 -14.80
CA ALA A 403 -4.57 4.50 -13.44
C ALA A 403 -5.89 3.74 -13.24
N GLN A 404 -5.90 2.72 -12.39
CA GLN A 404 -7.05 1.83 -12.17
C GLN A 404 -8.31 2.59 -11.68
N ASP A 405 -8.13 3.65 -10.90
CA ASP A 405 -9.20 4.55 -10.43
C ASP A 405 -9.58 5.67 -11.43
N ILE A 406 -8.89 5.72 -12.58
CA ILE A 406 -9.13 6.63 -13.72
C ILE A 406 -8.95 8.11 -13.33
N THR A 407 -8.13 8.39 -12.30
CA THR A 407 -7.75 9.76 -11.91
C THR A 407 -6.73 10.41 -12.84
N GLY A 408 -6.00 9.63 -13.64
CA GLY A 408 -5.02 10.12 -14.59
C GLY A 408 -4.45 9.04 -15.52
N LYS A 409 -3.60 9.47 -16.45
CA LYS A 409 -2.96 8.63 -17.47
C LYS A 409 -1.62 9.20 -17.90
N VAL A 410 -0.75 8.33 -18.41
CA VAL A 410 0.51 8.68 -19.11
C VAL A 410 0.58 7.92 -20.43
N SER A 411 1.05 8.60 -21.49
CA SER A 411 1.00 8.10 -22.86
C SER A 411 2.36 8.12 -23.55
N ALA A 412 2.75 7.00 -24.13
CA ALA A 412 3.82 6.90 -25.12
C ALA A 412 3.24 6.95 -26.54
N TRP A 413 4.00 7.49 -27.49
CA TRP A 413 3.59 7.60 -28.89
C TRP A 413 4.57 6.91 -29.84
N PHE A 414 4.02 6.26 -30.86
CA PHE A 414 4.78 5.46 -31.84
C PHE A 414 4.35 5.79 -33.27
N GLY A 415 5.29 5.87 -34.21
CA GLY A 415 5.00 6.28 -35.60
C GLY A 415 4.94 7.80 -35.79
N SER A 416 4.31 8.26 -36.88
CA SER A 416 4.36 9.67 -37.30
C SER A 416 3.15 10.09 -38.15
N GLY A 417 2.82 11.38 -38.12
CA GLY A 417 1.66 11.95 -38.81
C GLY A 417 0.44 12.07 -37.90
N LYS A 418 -0.76 11.78 -38.43
CA LYS A 418 -2.04 11.93 -37.71
C LYS A 418 -2.07 11.10 -36.42
N GLU A 419 -2.45 11.72 -35.31
CA GLU A 419 -2.61 11.04 -34.01
C GLU A 419 -3.85 10.13 -33.99
N PHE A 420 -3.67 8.93 -33.44
CA PHE A 420 -4.70 7.97 -33.09
C PHE A 420 -4.61 7.66 -31.59
N LYS A 421 -5.67 7.99 -30.84
CA LYS A 421 -5.75 7.89 -29.38
C LYS A 421 -6.50 6.63 -28.96
N THR A 422 -6.16 6.06 -27.81
CA THR A 422 -6.96 4.97 -27.25
C THR A 422 -8.28 5.52 -26.70
N THR A 423 -9.33 4.72 -26.78
CA THR A 423 -10.64 5.02 -26.18
C THR A 423 -10.47 5.26 -24.68
N ASP A 424 -11.06 6.34 -24.15
CA ASP A 424 -11.08 6.58 -22.72
C ASP A 424 -11.93 5.54 -21.98
N ILE A 425 -11.46 5.12 -20.80
CA ILE A 425 -12.18 4.19 -19.94
C ILE A 425 -13.23 4.98 -19.13
N PRO A 426 -14.49 4.55 -19.05
CA PRO A 426 -15.52 5.25 -18.28
C PRO A 426 -15.16 5.34 -16.79
N LYS A 427 -15.39 6.50 -16.17
CA LYS A 427 -15.13 6.71 -14.72
C LYS A 427 -15.78 5.62 -13.86
N VAL A 428 -15.06 5.19 -12.82
CA VAL A 428 -15.52 4.18 -11.86
C VAL A 428 -16.86 4.59 -11.23
N PRO A 429 -17.94 3.79 -11.39
CA PRO A 429 -19.26 4.12 -10.88
C PRO A 429 -19.40 3.64 -9.43
N TYR A 430 -18.63 4.22 -8.49
CA TYR A 430 -18.44 3.75 -7.10
C TYR A 430 -19.72 3.29 -6.37
N TYR A 431 -20.85 4.00 -6.53
CA TYR A 431 -22.13 3.63 -5.94
C TYR A 431 -22.74 2.34 -6.54
N ARG A 432 -22.65 2.15 -7.86
CA ARG A 432 -23.11 0.94 -8.56
C ARG A 432 -22.15 -0.24 -8.36
N PHE A 433 -20.85 0.03 -8.30
CA PHE A 433 -19.82 -0.93 -7.89
C PHE A 433 -20.11 -1.46 -6.47
N THR A 434 -20.47 -0.57 -5.54
CA THR A 434 -20.97 -0.92 -4.20
C THR A 434 -22.21 -1.79 -4.24
N HIS A 435 -23.19 -1.48 -5.10
CA HIS A 435 -24.39 -2.31 -5.27
C HIS A 435 -24.05 -3.73 -5.78
N THR A 436 -23.21 -3.86 -6.81
CA THR A 436 -22.76 -5.18 -7.32
C THR A 436 -22.02 -5.98 -6.24
N PHE A 437 -21.18 -5.33 -5.44
CA PHE A 437 -20.52 -5.96 -4.30
C PHE A 437 -21.51 -6.40 -3.21
N ASN A 438 -22.48 -5.56 -2.86
CA ASN A 438 -23.52 -5.88 -1.88
C ASN A 438 -24.40 -7.06 -2.32
N GLN A 439 -24.62 -7.26 -3.63
CA GLN A 439 -25.22 -8.49 -4.17
C GLN A 439 -24.28 -9.68 -3.95
N MET A 440 -23.01 -9.58 -4.36
CA MET A 440 -22.02 -10.66 -4.26
C MET A 440 -21.86 -11.19 -2.82
N MET A 441 -21.73 -10.30 -1.83
CA MET A 441 -21.63 -10.68 -0.41
C MET A 441 -22.89 -11.40 0.10
N GLY A 442 -24.06 -10.97 -0.35
CA GLY A 442 -25.33 -11.61 0.00
C GLY A 442 -25.48 -13.01 -0.60
N MET A 443 -24.83 -13.28 -1.73
CA MET A 443 -24.85 -14.61 -2.39
C MET A 443 -23.78 -15.56 -1.87
N MET A 444 -22.59 -15.05 -1.52
CA MET A 444 -21.47 -15.90 -1.06
C MET A 444 -21.53 -16.21 0.45
N ASN A 445 -22.27 -15.43 1.25
CA ASN A 445 -22.36 -15.58 2.71
C ASN A 445 -20.98 -15.58 3.44
N MET A 446 -19.96 -15.01 2.80
CA MET A 446 -18.60 -14.90 3.33
C MET A 446 -18.53 -13.72 4.32
N PRO A 447 -18.01 -13.90 5.55
CA PRO A 447 -17.77 -12.77 6.44
C PRO A 447 -16.47 -12.03 6.06
N MET A 448 -16.55 -10.71 5.93
CA MET A 448 -15.39 -9.85 5.68
C MET A 448 -14.33 -9.98 6.78
N ASN A 449 -13.04 -9.90 6.41
CA ASN A 449 -11.89 -10.04 7.31
C ASN A 449 -11.90 -11.32 8.18
N SER A 450 -12.64 -12.35 7.77
CA SER A 450 -12.72 -13.61 8.53
C SER A 450 -11.55 -14.54 8.23
N VAL A 451 -11.13 -15.24 9.28
CA VAL A 451 -10.30 -16.44 9.18
C VAL A 451 -11.17 -17.58 9.73
N PRO A 452 -11.35 -18.70 9.03
CA PRO A 452 -12.17 -19.81 9.53
C PRO A 452 -11.64 -20.32 10.88
N ASN A 453 -12.56 -20.62 11.80
CA ASN A 453 -12.24 -20.71 13.22
C ASN A 453 -11.37 -21.94 13.57
N SER A 454 -10.05 -21.74 13.68
CA SER A 454 -9.02 -22.66 14.18
C SER A 454 -8.84 -24.05 13.52
N LYS A 455 -9.69 -24.44 12.56
CA LYS A 455 -9.62 -25.76 11.90
C LYS A 455 -8.72 -25.83 10.66
N VAL A 456 -8.30 -24.68 10.12
CA VAL A 456 -7.40 -24.63 8.97
C VAL A 456 -5.99 -24.98 9.47
N LYS A 457 -5.50 -26.16 9.09
CA LYS A 457 -4.10 -26.54 9.32
C LYS A 457 -3.21 -25.63 8.48
N ASN A 458 -2.21 -25.04 9.12
CA ASN A 458 -1.16 -24.28 8.49
C ASN A 458 0.16 -24.80 9.06
N ASP A 459 0.81 -25.69 8.32
CA ASP A 459 1.89 -26.52 8.84
C ASP A 459 3.19 -25.68 8.97
N GLY A 460 3.63 -25.45 10.21
CA GLY A 460 4.84 -24.64 10.47
C GLY A 460 4.62 -23.12 10.43
N LEU A 461 3.49 -22.61 10.94
CA LEU A 461 3.42 -21.21 11.38
C LEU A 461 4.04 -21.07 12.77
N GLU A 462 5.23 -20.46 12.85
CA GLU A 462 5.73 -19.97 14.13
C GLU A 462 5.00 -18.68 14.53
N PHE A 463 4.47 -18.68 15.75
CA PHE A 463 4.00 -17.46 16.40
C PHE A 463 5.07 -17.01 17.39
N SER A 464 5.54 -15.78 17.25
CA SER A 464 6.48 -15.17 18.19
C SER A 464 5.93 -15.27 19.62
N LYS A 465 6.77 -15.77 20.55
CA LYS A 465 6.43 -15.91 21.97
C LYS A 465 6.48 -14.55 22.66
N SER A 466 5.46 -13.72 22.41
CA SER A 466 5.16 -12.55 23.23
C SER A 466 4.07 -12.92 24.24
N ASP A 467 4.45 -13.15 25.50
CA ASP A 467 3.52 -13.42 26.58
C ASP A 467 2.54 -12.25 26.78
N GLY A 468 1.24 -12.54 26.81
CA GLY A 468 0.22 -11.49 26.83
C GLY A 468 -1.22 -11.91 26.51
N MET A 469 -1.52 -13.21 26.51
CA MET A 469 -2.89 -13.73 26.45
C MET A 469 -3.32 -14.21 27.85
N MET A 470 -4.09 -13.38 28.55
CA MET A 470 -4.81 -13.81 29.74
C MET A 470 -5.80 -14.90 29.35
N LYS A 471 -5.52 -16.15 29.74
CA LYS A 471 -6.52 -17.23 29.68
C LYS A 471 -7.66 -16.85 30.64
N MET A 472 -8.75 -16.30 30.10
CA MET A 472 -10.05 -16.35 30.78
C MET A 472 -10.33 -17.81 31.10
N GLY A 473 -10.20 -18.17 32.38
CA GLY A 473 -10.21 -19.56 32.81
C GLY A 473 -11.58 -20.20 32.58
N ASN A 474 -11.59 -21.48 32.22
CA ASN A 474 -12.81 -22.26 32.14
C ASN A 474 -13.55 -22.20 33.49
N MET A 475 -14.69 -21.49 33.57
CA MET A 475 -15.59 -21.62 34.71
C MET A 475 -16.21 -23.02 34.69
N LYS A 476 -15.54 -23.94 35.37
CA LYS A 476 -16.07 -25.27 35.71
C LYS A 476 -17.20 -25.10 36.73
N MET A 477 -18.44 -24.97 36.23
CA MET A 477 -19.60 -25.37 37.03
C MET A 477 -19.46 -26.87 37.30
N ASN A 478 -19.48 -27.27 38.56
CA ASN A 478 -19.07 -28.62 38.98
C ASN A 478 -20.14 -29.26 39.87
N GLY A 479 -20.63 -30.44 39.47
CA GLY A 479 -21.77 -31.13 40.09
C GLY A 479 -23.11 -30.85 39.40
N GLN A 480 -24.06 -31.80 39.29
CA GLN A 480 -24.03 -33.22 39.68
C GLN A 480 -24.77 -34.10 38.65
N ASP A 481 -24.37 -35.37 38.61
CA ASP A 481 -24.93 -36.63 38.08
C ASP A 481 -26.11 -36.68 37.06
N PRO A 482 -26.09 -37.58 36.05
CA PRO A 482 -27.13 -37.67 35.01
C PRO A 482 -28.17 -38.78 35.27
N SER A 483 -29.46 -38.43 35.40
CA SER A 483 -30.53 -39.44 35.37
C SER A 483 -31.84 -39.01 34.68
N ARG A 484 -32.21 -39.80 33.66
CA ARG A 484 -33.54 -40.20 33.18
C ARG A 484 -34.76 -39.25 33.20
N GLN A 485 -35.42 -39.28 32.03
CA GLN A 485 -36.87 -39.40 31.80
C GLN A 485 -37.79 -38.17 31.70
N ASN A 486 -38.67 -38.33 30.69
CA ASN A 486 -40.02 -37.82 30.49
C ASN A 486 -40.26 -36.39 29.98
N MET A 487 -41.30 -36.30 29.13
CA MET A 487 -41.86 -35.05 28.63
C MET A 487 -42.94 -34.53 29.58
N GLN A 488 -43.10 -33.21 29.65
CA GLN A 488 -44.42 -32.61 29.74
C GLN A 488 -44.45 -31.19 29.15
N LYS A 489 -45.61 -30.82 28.58
CA LYS A 489 -45.91 -29.44 28.17
C LYS A 489 -46.30 -28.62 29.39
N MET A 490 -46.05 -27.31 29.36
CA MET A 490 -46.94 -26.32 29.98
C MET A 490 -46.89 -25.00 29.20
N ASN A 491 -48.02 -24.31 29.13
CA ASN A 491 -48.15 -22.96 28.57
C ASN A 491 -47.90 -21.90 29.66
N MET A 492 -47.52 -20.68 29.26
CA MET A 492 -48.13 -19.43 29.75
C MET A 492 -47.97 -18.31 28.69
N PRO A 493 -48.74 -17.20 28.75
CA PRO A 493 -49.38 -16.66 27.54
C PRO A 493 -48.94 -15.25 27.15
N GLY A 494 -49.25 -14.87 25.92
CA GLY A 494 -48.70 -13.68 25.28
C GLY A 494 -49.52 -12.38 25.33
N MET A 495 -48.96 -11.39 24.64
CA MET A 495 -49.61 -10.25 23.97
C MET A 495 -48.73 -9.93 22.75
N LYS A 496 -49.21 -10.17 21.52
CA LYS A 496 -50.02 -9.25 20.68
C LYS A 496 -49.24 -8.04 20.15
N MET A 497 -48.95 -8.09 18.85
CA MET A 497 -48.80 -6.94 17.95
C MET A 497 -49.61 -7.27 16.69
N ASP A 498 -50.82 -6.73 16.59
CA ASP A 498 -51.73 -6.97 15.48
C ASP A 498 -51.65 -5.82 14.44
N GLN A 499 -51.87 -6.15 13.16
CA GLN A 499 -52.00 -5.23 12.01
C GLN A 499 -50.67 -4.52 11.58
N MET A 500 -50.39 -4.26 10.30
CA MET A 500 -51.11 -4.51 9.03
C MET A 500 -50.24 -5.43 8.13
N SER A 501 -50.70 -6.50 7.47
CA SER A 501 -51.83 -6.71 6.55
C SER A 501 -51.63 -6.08 5.15
N GLY A 502 -51.27 -6.89 4.15
CA GLY A 502 -51.08 -6.45 2.76
C GLY A 502 -50.62 -7.55 1.79
N MET A 503 -51.56 -8.40 1.37
CA MET A 503 -51.69 -9.16 0.09
C MET A 503 -50.43 -9.54 -0.75
N ALA A 504 -50.36 -10.71 -1.40
CA ALA A 504 -51.18 -11.93 -1.39
C ALA A 504 -50.41 -13.08 -2.09
N SER A 505 -50.95 -14.30 -2.02
CA SER A 505 -50.47 -15.50 -2.71
C SER A 505 -50.75 -15.51 -4.22
N ASP A 506 -49.96 -16.28 -4.98
CA ASP A 506 -50.52 -17.47 -5.64
C ASP A 506 -49.45 -18.58 -5.86
N SER A 507 -49.89 -19.81 -6.09
CA SER A 507 -49.05 -21.00 -6.28
C SER A 507 -49.70 -22.05 -7.19
N SER A 508 -49.03 -22.40 -8.28
CA SER A 508 -49.45 -23.42 -9.24
C SER A 508 -48.21 -23.97 -9.95
N LYS A 509 -48.07 -25.23 -10.39
CA LYS A 509 -48.54 -26.59 -10.05
C LYS A 509 -48.16 -27.43 -11.30
N ASN A 510 -47.83 -28.70 -11.12
CA ASN A 510 -47.51 -29.69 -12.18
C ASN A 510 -46.19 -29.45 -12.97
N GLY A 511 -45.44 -30.50 -13.34
CA GLY A 511 -45.58 -31.90 -12.90
C GLY A 511 -44.76 -32.92 -13.71
N LYS A 512 -44.96 -34.19 -13.33
CA LYS A 512 -44.41 -35.45 -13.90
C LYS A 512 -42.95 -35.80 -13.56
N GLN A 513 -42.67 -37.09 -13.77
CA GLN A 513 -41.50 -37.85 -13.33
C GLN A 513 -40.74 -38.37 -14.56
N ASP A 514 -39.54 -38.89 -14.36
CA ASP A 514 -39.24 -40.27 -14.73
C ASP A 514 -38.04 -40.81 -13.92
N LYS A 515 -37.80 -42.13 -13.97
CA LYS A 515 -36.73 -42.83 -13.23
C LYS A 515 -35.95 -43.75 -14.17
N GLU A 516 -34.63 -43.87 -14.01
CA GLU A 516 -33.99 -45.19 -14.12
C GLU A 516 -32.72 -45.36 -13.26
N LYS A 517 -32.11 -46.55 -13.33
CA LYS A 517 -31.47 -47.24 -12.18
C LYS A 517 -29.92 -47.16 -12.18
N THR A 518 -29.33 -47.10 -10.97
CA THR A 518 -28.14 -47.81 -10.41
C THR A 518 -26.88 -48.09 -11.27
N PRO A 519 -25.66 -48.25 -10.68
CA PRO A 519 -25.36 -48.51 -9.26
C PRO A 519 -24.41 -47.49 -8.61
N GLY A 520 -24.13 -47.68 -7.31
CA GLY A 520 -23.31 -46.75 -6.52
C GLY A 520 -21.79 -46.94 -6.67
N MET A 521 -21.05 -45.85 -6.50
CA MET A 521 -19.62 -45.88 -6.21
C MET A 521 -19.37 -45.73 -4.70
N ALA A 522 -18.32 -46.38 -4.20
CA ALA A 522 -17.91 -46.25 -2.80
C ALA A 522 -17.35 -44.84 -2.52
N MET A 523 -17.67 -44.27 -1.36
CA MET A 523 -17.07 -43.01 -0.93
C MET A 523 -15.63 -43.22 -0.49
N GLN A 524 -14.68 -42.67 -1.25
CA GLN A 524 -13.35 -42.33 -0.72
C GLN A 524 -13.39 -40.91 -0.11
N PRO A 525 -12.79 -40.68 1.06
CA PRO A 525 -12.76 -39.36 1.68
C PRO A 525 -11.64 -38.48 1.08
N GLY A 526 -12.00 -37.39 0.42
CA GLY A 526 -11.02 -36.43 -0.12
C GLY A 526 -11.61 -35.36 -1.03
N MET A 527 -12.22 -34.30 -0.46
CA MET A 527 -12.66 -33.10 -1.18
C MET A 527 -12.56 -31.86 -0.26
N ASP A 528 -11.36 -31.29 -0.13
CA ASP A 528 -11.17 -29.96 0.48
C ASP A 528 -11.17 -28.82 -0.56
N ASP A 529 -11.13 -29.15 -1.87
CA ASP A 529 -11.17 -28.18 -2.98
C ASP A 529 -12.60 -27.80 -3.39
N MET A 530 -13.16 -26.79 -2.72
CA MET A 530 -14.30 -26.03 -3.23
C MET A 530 -13.87 -25.20 -4.45
N ASN A 531 -13.88 -25.82 -5.64
CA ASN A 531 -13.55 -25.15 -6.91
C ASN A 531 -14.63 -24.11 -7.29
N MET A 532 -14.42 -22.87 -6.86
CA MET A 532 -15.31 -21.72 -7.13
C MET A 532 -15.21 -21.18 -8.57
N GLY A 533 -14.42 -21.79 -9.46
CA GLY A 533 -14.18 -21.32 -10.83
C GLY A 533 -15.36 -21.44 -11.79
N GLY A 534 -16.45 -22.14 -11.41
CA GLY A 534 -17.58 -22.44 -12.30
C GLY A 534 -18.86 -21.60 -12.11
N MET A 535 -18.96 -20.78 -11.05
CA MET A 535 -20.21 -20.06 -10.73
C MET A 535 -20.40 -18.81 -11.61
N ALA A 536 -21.08 -18.96 -12.74
CA ALA A 536 -21.49 -17.87 -13.63
C ALA A 536 -22.63 -17.02 -13.02
N MET A 537 -22.32 -16.24 -11.98
CA MET A 537 -23.28 -15.48 -11.18
C MET A 537 -24.05 -14.45 -12.03
N LYS A 538 -25.35 -14.67 -12.23
CA LYS A 538 -26.28 -13.68 -12.79
C LYS A 538 -26.59 -12.60 -11.75
N MET A 539 -25.71 -11.61 -11.64
CA MET A 539 -26.03 -10.34 -10.97
C MET A 539 -27.25 -9.70 -11.65
N LYS A 540 -28.11 -9.03 -10.86
CA LYS A 540 -29.18 -8.21 -11.43
C LYS A 540 -28.58 -6.88 -11.88
N ASP A 541 -28.61 -6.63 -13.20
CA ASP A 541 -28.35 -5.30 -13.73
C ASP A 541 -29.50 -4.36 -13.31
N ASP A 542 -29.15 -3.18 -12.82
CA ASP A 542 -30.08 -2.11 -12.42
C ASP A 542 -30.43 -1.16 -13.59
N GLY A 543 -29.84 -1.38 -14.77
CA GLY A 543 -30.02 -0.56 -15.97
C GLY A 543 -29.32 0.80 -15.92
N LYS A 544 -28.56 1.10 -14.86
CA LYS A 544 -27.97 2.43 -14.61
C LYS A 544 -26.52 2.60 -15.09
N GLY A 545 -26.03 1.72 -15.97
CA GLY A 545 -24.68 1.87 -16.54
C GLY A 545 -24.22 0.69 -17.39
N THR A 546 -22.93 0.68 -17.76
CA THR A 546 -22.30 -0.41 -18.53
C THR A 546 -22.51 -1.77 -17.83
N PRO A 547 -23.06 -2.80 -18.50
CA PRO A 547 -23.30 -4.09 -17.86
C PRO A 547 -22.02 -4.75 -17.34
N MET A 548 -22.06 -5.28 -16.12
CA MET A 548 -21.00 -6.10 -15.53
C MET A 548 -21.28 -7.57 -15.89
N GLY A 549 -20.36 -8.23 -16.59
CA GLY A 549 -20.60 -9.57 -17.15
C GLY A 549 -20.71 -10.68 -16.09
N PRO A 550 -21.69 -11.61 -16.19
CA PRO A 550 -21.75 -12.79 -15.33
C PRO A 550 -20.46 -13.60 -15.38
N GLY A 551 -19.93 -13.97 -14.21
CA GLY A 551 -18.71 -14.78 -14.07
C GLY A 551 -17.38 -14.06 -14.37
N GLN A 552 -17.41 -12.81 -14.85
CA GLN A 552 -16.18 -12.02 -15.02
C GLN A 552 -15.69 -11.46 -13.68
N SER A 553 -14.39 -11.13 -13.59
CA SER A 553 -13.87 -10.33 -12.49
C SER A 553 -14.59 -8.97 -12.45
N MET A 554 -15.05 -8.59 -11.25
CA MET A 554 -15.66 -7.28 -11.00
C MET A 554 -14.66 -6.15 -11.29
N LEU A 555 -13.38 -6.39 -11.03
CA LEU A 555 -12.30 -5.41 -11.20
C LEU A 555 -11.83 -5.34 -12.66
N LEU A 556 -11.73 -6.48 -13.35
CA LEU A 556 -11.48 -6.48 -14.80
C LEU A 556 -12.61 -5.84 -15.60
N GLY A 557 -13.87 -5.95 -15.14
CA GLY A 557 -15.02 -5.26 -15.74
C GLY A 557 -14.85 -3.73 -15.83
N LEU A 558 -14.12 -3.10 -14.91
CA LEU A 558 -13.84 -1.66 -14.94
C LEU A 558 -12.93 -1.25 -16.10
N GLY A 559 -12.12 -2.16 -16.65
CA GLY A 559 -11.33 -1.93 -17.86
C GLY A 559 -12.20 -1.72 -19.11
N GLY A 560 -13.49 -2.06 -19.07
CA GLY A 560 -14.44 -1.91 -20.17
C GLY A 560 -14.25 -2.92 -21.31
N LYS A 561 -14.85 -2.65 -22.47
CA LYS A 561 -14.85 -3.59 -23.62
C LYS A 561 -13.45 -3.96 -24.13
N GLY A 562 -13.30 -5.19 -24.60
CA GLY A 562 -12.07 -5.75 -25.18
C GLY A 562 -11.68 -7.06 -24.50
N LYS A 563 -10.72 -7.79 -25.09
CA LYS A 563 -10.09 -8.96 -24.48
C LYS A 563 -9.03 -8.49 -23.47
N ILE A 564 -9.36 -8.55 -22.19
CA ILE A 564 -8.47 -8.18 -21.08
C ILE A 564 -7.64 -9.41 -20.69
N LEU A 565 -6.36 -9.23 -20.35
CA LEU A 565 -5.51 -10.30 -19.79
C LEU A 565 -6.02 -10.76 -18.41
N SER A 566 -6.02 -12.07 -18.19
CA SER A 566 -6.11 -12.71 -16.86
C SER A 566 -5.06 -13.80 -16.73
N TYR A 567 -4.77 -14.26 -15.50
CA TYR A 567 -3.78 -15.31 -15.27
C TYR A 567 -4.13 -16.67 -15.89
N ASP A 568 -5.42 -17.01 -16.08
CA ASP A 568 -5.86 -18.21 -16.82
C ASP A 568 -5.48 -18.21 -18.30
N MET A 569 -5.22 -17.02 -18.87
CA MET A 569 -4.80 -16.89 -20.27
C MET A 569 -3.29 -17.09 -20.45
N LEU A 570 -2.51 -16.94 -19.38
CA LEU A 570 -1.06 -17.16 -19.40
C LEU A 570 -0.73 -18.66 -19.33
N GLU A 571 0.26 -19.07 -20.12
CA GLU A 571 0.71 -20.46 -20.24
C GLU A 571 2.22 -20.43 -20.51
N ALA A 572 3.00 -21.22 -19.80
CA ALA A 572 4.45 -21.29 -20.01
C ALA A 572 4.78 -21.91 -21.39
N ASN A 573 5.91 -21.54 -21.98
CA ASN A 573 6.35 -22.09 -23.27
C ASN A 573 6.72 -23.58 -23.23
N SER A 574 6.80 -24.16 -22.03
CA SER A 574 7.12 -25.55 -21.72
C SER A 574 6.40 -25.93 -20.41
N THR A 575 6.37 -27.20 -19.99
CA THR A 575 5.85 -27.53 -18.64
C THR A 575 6.68 -26.83 -17.57
N THR A 576 6.07 -26.53 -16.43
CA THR A 576 6.72 -25.96 -15.24
C THR A 576 6.42 -26.85 -14.02
N ALA A 577 5.96 -28.09 -14.25
CA ALA A 577 5.67 -29.05 -13.19
C ALA A 577 6.95 -29.38 -12.40
N ILE A 578 6.79 -29.57 -11.08
CA ILE A 578 7.89 -29.92 -10.19
C ILE A 578 8.07 -31.44 -10.26
N GLU A 579 9.13 -31.88 -10.93
CA GLU A 579 9.45 -33.30 -11.09
C GLU A 579 9.82 -33.97 -9.77
N GLY A 580 9.69 -35.30 -9.69
CA GLY A 580 10.10 -36.09 -8.52
C GLY A 580 9.01 -36.33 -7.48
N LYS A 581 9.41 -36.87 -6.32
CA LYS A 581 8.50 -37.16 -5.19
C LYS A 581 8.79 -36.21 -4.04
N HIS A 582 8.01 -35.13 -3.96
CA HIS A 582 8.13 -34.10 -2.95
C HIS A 582 6.94 -34.11 -1.99
N THR A 583 7.18 -33.81 -0.71
CA THR A 583 6.13 -33.54 0.27
C THR A 583 5.57 -32.14 0.05
N VAL A 584 4.25 -32.02 -0.09
CA VAL A 584 3.56 -30.72 -0.23
C VAL A 584 3.26 -30.14 1.14
N ARG A 585 3.75 -28.94 1.43
CA ARG A 585 3.39 -28.13 2.61
C ARG A 585 2.45 -27.03 2.18
N THR A 586 1.23 -27.01 2.73
CA THR A 586 0.20 -26.03 2.36
C THR A 586 0.03 -24.96 3.45
N TYR A 587 0.00 -23.70 3.04
CA TYR A 587 -0.44 -22.59 3.87
C TYR A 587 -1.66 -21.92 3.27
N HIS A 588 -2.70 -21.76 4.08
CA HIS A 588 -3.82 -20.87 3.82
C HIS A 588 -3.48 -19.49 4.37
N LEU A 589 -3.36 -18.52 3.48
CA LEU A 589 -2.91 -17.15 3.76
C LEU A 589 -4.08 -16.18 3.51
N TYR A 590 -4.83 -15.91 4.59
CA TYR A 590 -5.97 -15.01 4.62
C TYR A 590 -5.48 -13.55 4.65
N LEU A 591 -5.60 -12.86 3.52
CA LEU A 591 -5.34 -11.43 3.44
C LEU A 591 -6.50 -10.73 4.15
N THR A 592 -6.15 -9.91 5.13
CA THR A 592 -7.05 -9.35 6.17
C THR A 592 -6.57 -7.93 6.53
N GLY A 593 -7.43 -7.08 7.11
CA GLY A 593 -7.01 -5.75 7.56
C GLY A 593 -8.13 -4.87 8.09
N SER A 594 -7.79 -3.67 8.55
CA SER A 594 -8.76 -2.66 8.99
C SER A 594 -8.51 -1.33 8.26
N MET A 595 -9.40 -0.99 7.32
CA MET A 595 -9.37 0.29 6.59
C MET A 595 -9.47 1.49 7.54
N LEU A 596 -10.19 1.35 8.66
CA LEU A 596 -10.41 2.41 9.66
C LEU A 596 -9.13 2.83 10.40
N ARG A 597 -8.21 1.88 10.59
CA ARG A 597 -6.93 2.05 11.29
C ARG A 597 -5.73 2.01 10.36
N TYR A 598 -5.98 1.69 9.09
CA TYR A 598 -5.00 1.37 8.05
C TYR A 598 -3.90 0.40 8.56
N THR A 599 -4.35 -0.78 8.98
CA THR A 599 -3.54 -1.91 9.44
C THR A 599 -3.84 -3.12 8.55
N TRP A 600 -2.79 -3.84 8.13
CA TRP A 600 -2.90 -4.84 7.08
C TRP A 600 -2.18 -6.12 7.48
N PHE A 601 -2.82 -7.27 7.27
CA PHE A 601 -2.49 -8.53 7.94
C PHE A 601 -2.52 -9.73 6.99
N ILE A 602 -1.72 -10.73 7.35
CA ILE A 602 -1.86 -12.10 6.85
C ILE A 602 -2.32 -12.95 8.05
N ASN A 603 -3.34 -13.79 7.88
CA ASN A 603 -3.91 -14.62 8.95
C ASN A 603 -4.24 -13.82 10.23
N ASN A 604 -4.81 -12.62 10.07
CA ASN A 604 -5.16 -11.70 11.15
C ASN A 604 -3.99 -11.24 12.06
N LYS A 605 -2.73 -11.36 11.60
CA LYS A 605 -1.54 -10.85 12.30
C LYS A 605 -0.64 -10.00 11.40
N PRO A 606 -0.13 -8.85 11.90
CA PRO A 606 0.95 -8.12 11.24
C PRO A 606 2.28 -8.89 11.33
N LEU A 607 3.26 -8.46 10.53
CA LEU A 607 4.64 -8.97 10.53
C LEU A 607 5.22 -9.07 11.95
N SER A 608 5.01 -8.07 12.82
CA SER A 608 5.55 -8.07 14.18
C SER A 608 4.88 -9.04 15.18
N GLU A 609 3.82 -9.77 14.81
CA GLU A 609 3.12 -10.75 15.68
C GLU A 609 3.20 -12.21 15.19
N ALA A 610 3.61 -12.39 13.93
CA ALA A 610 3.92 -13.66 13.32
C ALA A 610 4.83 -13.35 12.12
N ASP A 611 6.14 -13.36 12.33
CA ASP A 611 7.11 -13.02 11.29
C ASP A 611 7.32 -14.18 10.31
N ARG A 612 7.38 -15.43 10.80
CA ARG A 612 7.91 -16.58 10.02
C ARG A 612 6.87 -17.51 9.41
N LEU A 613 7.21 -18.04 8.23
CA LEU A 613 6.65 -19.25 7.61
C LEU A 613 7.78 -20.30 7.54
N LEU A 614 7.72 -21.36 8.35
CA LEU A 614 8.78 -22.39 8.42
C LEU A 614 8.63 -23.46 7.34
N ILE A 615 9.59 -23.56 6.43
CA ILE A 615 9.60 -24.54 5.32
C ILE A 615 10.86 -25.40 5.35
N ARG A 616 10.85 -26.61 4.77
CA ARG A 616 12.07 -27.43 4.61
C ARG A 616 12.53 -27.46 3.17
N LYS A 617 13.84 -27.60 3.00
CA LYS A 617 14.44 -27.74 1.67
C LYS A 617 13.95 -29.04 1.01
N GLY A 618 13.49 -28.95 -0.24
CA GLY A 618 12.91 -30.07 -0.98
C GLY A 618 11.41 -30.32 -0.76
N GLU A 619 10.70 -29.48 -0.01
CA GLU A 619 9.24 -29.48 0.00
C GLU A 619 8.67 -28.71 -1.22
N ILE A 620 7.48 -29.09 -1.69
CA ILE A 620 6.65 -28.20 -2.52
C ILE A 620 5.87 -27.31 -1.56
N VAL A 621 6.16 -26.02 -1.56
CA VAL A 621 5.46 -25.05 -0.70
C VAL A 621 4.32 -24.44 -1.51
N ARG A 622 3.09 -24.69 -1.05
CA ARG A 622 1.85 -24.21 -1.68
C ARG A 622 1.21 -23.12 -0.82
N PHE A 623 1.09 -21.92 -1.37
CA PHE A 623 0.37 -20.81 -0.72
C PHE A 623 -1.00 -20.66 -1.37
N VAL A 624 -2.06 -20.88 -0.60
CA VAL A 624 -3.46 -20.64 -0.98
C VAL A 624 -3.88 -19.30 -0.39
N PHE A 625 -3.93 -18.26 -1.20
CA PHE A 625 -4.37 -16.93 -0.78
C PHE A 625 -5.89 -16.87 -0.70
N HIS A 626 -6.40 -16.30 0.39
CA HIS A 626 -7.81 -15.98 0.57
C HIS A 626 -7.93 -14.48 0.79
N ASN A 627 -8.24 -13.69 -0.24
CA ASN A 627 -8.42 -12.26 -0.05
C ASN A 627 -9.79 -11.97 0.53
N THR A 628 -9.85 -11.64 1.82
CA THR A 628 -11.11 -11.34 2.54
C THR A 628 -11.34 -9.84 2.71
N THR A 629 -10.67 -9.02 1.90
CA THR A 629 -10.67 -7.56 1.91
C THR A 629 -11.23 -6.98 0.60
N MET A 630 -11.42 -5.65 0.56
CA MET A 630 -11.89 -4.96 -0.66
C MET A 630 -10.78 -4.43 -1.58
N MET A 631 -9.52 -4.56 -1.17
CA MET A 631 -8.37 -4.12 -1.97
C MET A 631 -7.78 -5.30 -2.74
N GLU A 632 -7.22 -5.02 -3.90
CA GLU A 632 -6.35 -5.94 -4.62
C GLU A 632 -4.94 -5.92 -4.00
N HIS A 633 -4.31 -7.08 -3.83
CA HIS A 633 -2.99 -7.19 -3.16
C HIS A 633 -1.98 -7.89 -4.07
N PRO A 634 -0.94 -7.20 -4.58
CA PRO A 634 0.14 -7.82 -5.35
C PRO A 634 1.11 -8.50 -4.38
N MET A 635 1.00 -9.82 -4.21
CA MET A 635 1.87 -10.59 -3.32
C MET A 635 3.17 -10.96 -4.03
N HIS A 636 4.31 -10.53 -3.48
CA HIS A 636 5.66 -10.81 -3.97
C HIS A 636 6.41 -11.76 -3.03
N LEU A 637 7.15 -12.72 -3.60
CA LEU A 637 8.10 -13.58 -2.89
C LEU A 637 9.53 -13.34 -3.41
N HIS A 638 10.44 -13.00 -2.50
CA HIS A 638 11.85 -12.79 -2.83
C HIS A 638 12.55 -14.11 -3.16
N GLY A 639 13.54 -14.06 -4.05
CA GLY A 639 14.48 -15.17 -4.31
C GLY A 639 13.91 -16.41 -5.02
N HIS A 640 12.62 -16.44 -5.35
CA HIS A 640 11.95 -17.60 -5.96
C HIS A 640 11.04 -17.17 -7.11
N PHE A 641 10.84 -18.07 -8.09
CA PHE A 641 9.67 -18.05 -8.97
C PHE A 641 8.69 -19.12 -8.52
N PHE A 642 7.39 -18.84 -8.66
CA PHE A 642 6.31 -19.74 -8.31
C PHE A 642 5.37 -19.98 -9.50
N ARG A 643 4.82 -21.20 -9.58
CA ARG A 643 3.73 -21.56 -10.48
C ARG A 643 2.47 -20.87 -10.01
N VAL A 644 1.87 -20.00 -10.82
CA VAL A 644 0.52 -19.46 -10.55
C VAL A 644 -0.47 -20.49 -11.05
N LEU A 645 -1.09 -21.23 -10.14
CA LEU A 645 -1.96 -22.35 -10.51
C LEU A 645 -3.24 -21.84 -11.19
N ASN A 646 -3.47 -22.35 -12.39
CA ASN A 646 -4.54 -21.97 -13.30
C ASN A 646 -4.97 -23.19 -14.15
N ALA A 647 -5.89 -22.98 -15.09
CA ALA A 647 -6.39 -24.04 -15.98
C ALA A 647 -5.35 -24.67 -16.94
N LYS A 648 -4.07 -24.31 -16.88
CA LYS A 648 -2.97 -24.89 -17.70
C LYS A 648 -2.23 -26.06 -17.03
N GLY A 649 -2.51 -26.34 -15.76
CA GLY A 649 -1.97 -27.48 -15.01
C GLY A 649 -0.44 -27.51 -15.00
N ASP A 650 0.14 -28.48 -15.70
CA ASP A 650 1.59 -28.63 -15.82
C ASP A 650 2.26 -27.40 -16.46
N SER A 651 1.61 -26.77 -17.46
CA SER A 651 2.12 -25.57 -18.16
C SER A 651 1.67 -24.25 -17.53
N ALA A 652 1.41 -24.25 -16.21
CA ALA A 652 1.13 -23.04 -15.44
C ALA A 652 2.27 -22.00 -15.59
N PRO A 653 1.96 -20.69 -15.67
CA PRO A 653 2.98 -19.65 -15.77
C PRO A 653 3.79 -19.55 -14.48
N LEU A 654 5.10 -19.34 -14.62
CA LEU A 654 5.97 -18.95 -13.51
C LEU A 654 5.95 -17.42 -13.39
N LYS A 655 5.77 -16.91 -12.16
CA LYS A 655 5.79 -15.48 -11.81
C LYS A 655 6.51 -15.27 -10.47
N HIS A 656 6.82 -14.02 -10.14
CA HIS A 656 7.39 -13.62 -8.84
C HIS A 656 6.47 -12.68 -8.05
N THR A 657 5.49 -12.06 -8.72
CA THR A 657 4.47 -11.18 -8.12
C THR A 657 3.09 -11.64 -8.62
N VAL A 658 2.08 -11.75 -7.76
CA VAL A 658 0.72 -12.13 -8.17
C VAL A 658 -0.34 -11.27 -7.47
N SER A 659 -1.20 -10.63 -8.25
CA SER A 659 -2.31 -9.81 -7.76
C SER A 659 -3.48 -10.68 -7.31
N ILE A 660 -3.86 -10.57 -6.04
CA ILE A 660 -5.00 -11.29 -5.47
C ILE A 660 -6.21 -10.35 -5.45
N GLU A 661 -7.11 -10.52 -6.40
CA GLU A 661 -8.37 -9.78 -6.52
C GLU A 661 -9.22 -9.81 -5.21
N PRO A 662 -10.05 -8.79 -4.94
CA PRO A 662 -11.00 -8.78 -3.82
C PRO A 662 -11.94 -10.00 -3.81
N MET A 663 -12.11 -10.61 -2.65
CA MET A 663 -12.97 -11.80 -2.43
C MET A 663 -12.66 -13.02 -3.30
N LYS A 664 -11.43 -13.11 -3.85
CA LYS A 664 -10.95 -14.27 -4.61
C LYS A 664 -10.03 -15.17 -3.79
N VAL A 665 -9.94 -16.42 -4.24
CA VAL A 665 -8.90 -17.38 -3.85
C VAL A 665 -7.96 -17.56 -5.03
N GLN A 666 -6.66 -17.57 -4.77
CA GLN A 666 -5.62 -17.86 -5.77
C GLN A 666 -4.55 -18.74 -5.11
N THR A 667 -4.12 -19.78 -5.81
CA THR A 667 -3.06 -20.67 -5.32
C THR A 667 -1.78 -20.46 -6.12
N ILE A 668 -0.65 -20.46 -5.43
CA ILE A 668 0.69 -20.58 -6.02
C ILE A 668 1.44 -21.75 -5.39
N GLU A 669 2.43 -22.30 -6.09
CA GLU A 669 3.36 -23.28 -5.52
C GLU A 669 4.77 -23.14 -6.09
N TYR A 670 5.78 -23.48 -5.29
CA TYR A 670 7.19 -23.50 -5.67
C TYR A 670 7.91 -24.65 -4.98
N LEU A 671 9.05 -25.08 -5.54
CA LEU A 671 9.97 -25.99 -4.88
C LEU A 671 10.83 -25.18 -3.90
N ALA A 672 10.98 -25.65 -2.67
CA ALA A 672 11.86 -25.05 -1.67
C ALA A 672 13.32 -25.47 -1.91
N ASP A 673 14.00 -24.90 -2.91
CA ASP A 673 15.36 -25.29 -3.34
C ASP A 673 16.47 -24.30 -2.96
N GLU A 674 16.15 -23.14 -2.38
CA GLU A 674 17.10 -22.14 -1.87
C GLU A 674 17.45 -22.36 -0.38
N ALA A 675 17.95 -21.34 0.32
CA ALA A 675 18.33 -21.38 1.74
C ALA A 675 18.13 -20.01 2.44
N HIS A 676 18.28 -19.97 3.77
CA HIS A 676 18.16 -18.79 4.64
C HIS A 676 16.74 -18.20 4.75
N ASP A 677 16.64 -16.87 4.79
CA ASP A 677 15.46 -16.10 5.18
C ASP A 677 15.08 -15.16 4.03
N TRP A 678 13.87 -15.31 3.48
CA TRP A 678 13.39 -14.58 2.30
C TRP A 678 12.13 -13.79 2.62
N PHE A 679 12.04 -12.56 2.14
CA PHE A 679 10.87 -11.72 2.43
C PHE A 679 9.68 -12.07 1.52
N PHE A 680 8.48 -11.96 2.06
CA PHE A 680 7.23 -12.25 1.37
C PHE A 680 6.17 -11.22 1.78
N HIS A 681 5.70 -10.37 0.86
CA HIS A 681 4.87 -9.23 1.23
C HIS A 681 3.88 -8.79 0.16
N CYS A 682 2.91 -7.97 0.56
CA CYS A 682 2.12 -7.18 -0.37
C CYS A 682 2.97 -6.02 -0.89
N HIS A 683 3.09 -5.87 -2.21
CA HIS A 683 3.85 -4.82 -2.89
C HIS A 683 3.05 -3.52 -3.08
N THR A 684 1.85 -3.43 -2.51
CA THR A 684 1.31 -2.10 -2.16
C THR A 684 2.13 -1.59 -0.98
N LEU A 685 3.04 -0.65 -1.22
CA LEU A 685 4.07 -0.18 -0.28
C LEU A 685 3.49 0.18 1.11
N TYR A 686 2.33 0.84 1.12
CA TYR A 686 1.64 1.24 2.34
C TYR A 686 0.96 0.08 3.11
N HIS A 687 0.65 -1.04 2.45
CA HIS A 687 0.20 -2.29 3.10
C HIS A 687 1.38 -3.03 3.77
N MET A 688 2.54 -3.10 3.10
CA MET A 688 3.78 -3.65 3.67
C MET A 688 4.14 -2.94 4.97
N MET A 689 4.28 -1.60 4.92
CA MET A 689 4.58 -0.73 6.07
C MET A 689 3.45 -0.64 7.12
N SER A 690 2.39 -1.44 6.94
CA SER A 690 1.26 -1.56 7.86
C SER A 690 1.02 -3.01 8.32
N GLY A 691 1.94 -3.93 8.02
CA GLY A 691 2.01 -5.28 8.59
C GLY A 691 1.81 -6.45 7.62
N MET A 692 1.50 -6.21 6.33
CA MET A 692 1.15 -7.29 5.38
C MET A 692 2.40 -7.93 4.74
N ALA A 693 3.22 -8.55 5.59
CA ALA A 693 4.47 -9.22 5.21
C ALA A 693 4.80 -10.40 6.14
N ARG A 694 5.70 -11.28 5.67
CA ARG A 694 6.29 -12.43 6.35
C ARG A 694 7.74 -12.64 5.90
N VAL A 695 8.45 -13.50 6.63
CA VAL A 695 9.73 -14.10 6.27
C VAL A 695 9.48 -15.59 6.00
N VAL A 696 9.71 -16.04 4.78
CA VAL A 696 9.85 -17.46 4.45
C VAL A 696 11.21 -17.92 4.97
N ARG A 697 11.19 -18.93 5.84
CA ARG A 697 12.32 -19.31 6.68
C ARG A 697 12.59 -20.80 6.50
N TYR A 698 13.75 -21.14 5.93
CA TYR A 698 14.18 -22.54 5.79
C TYR A 698 14.60 -23.09 7.16
N GLU A 699 13.89 -24.10 7.67
CA GLU A 699 14.06 -24.70 9.01
C GLU A 699 15.54 -25.04 9.29
N ASP A 700 16.16 -25.84 8.43
CA ASP A 700 17.52 -26.40 8.59
C ASP A 700 18.66 -25.44 8.19
N SER A 701 18.36 -24.20 7.78
CA SER A 701 19.36 -23.27 7.27
C SER A 701 19.90 -22.34 8.37
N PRO A 702 21.21 -22.10 8.52
CA PRO A 702 21.70 -21.11 9.47
C PRO A 702 21.14 -19.72 9.14
N SER A 703 20.76 -18.94 10.16
CA SER A 703 20.42 -17.52 9.96
C SER A 703 21.67 -16.78 9.45
N ASN A 704 21.50 -15.82 8.53
CA ASN A 704 22.64 -15.09 7.95
C ASN A 704 23.42 -14.35 9.07
N PRO A 705 24.69 -14.70 9.34
CA PRO A 705 25.43 -14.18 10.48
C PRO A 705 25.66 -12.66 10.43
N ASP A 706 25.72 -12.08 9.23
CA ASP A 706 25.94 -10.64 9.03
C ASP A 706 24.78 -9.79 9.60
N VAL A 707 23.58 -10.37 9.65
CA VAL A 707 22.33 -9.73 10.10
C VAL A 707 21.71 -10.35 11.36
N ALA A 708 22.17 -11.52 11.80
CA ALA A 708 21.68 -12.19 13.01
C ALA A 708 21.66 -11.29 14.25
N LYS A 709 22.65 -10.38 14.37
CA LYS A 709 22.76 -9.37 15.45
C LYS A 709 21.57 -8.40 15.54
N TYR A 710 20.81 -8.21 14.45
CA TYR A 710 19.64 -7.32 14.42
C TYR A 710 18.33 -8.03 14.79
N GLN A 711 18.28 -9.36 14.74
CA GLN A 711 17.05 -10.15 14.94
C GLN A 711 16.31 -9.84 16.27
N PRO A 712 16.97 -9.58 17.42
CA PRO A 712 16.27 -9.22 18.66
C PRO A 712 15.50 -7.90 18.63
N ASN A 713 15.83 -6.98 17.71
CA ASN A 713 15.17 -5.67 17.54
C ASN A 713 15.24 -5.22 16.08
N ASN A 714 14.71 -6.05 15.17
CA ASN A 714 14.78 -5.81 13.73
C ASN A 714 13.81 -4.67 13.33
N PRO A 715 14.29 -3.56 12.73
CA PRO A 715 13.43 -2.43 12.35
C PRO A 715 12.30 -2.81 11.38
N VAL A 716 12.60 -3.58 10.33
CA VAL A 716 11.62 -3.98 9.29
C VAL A 716 10.53 -4.85 9.90
N ILE A 717 10.88 -5.78 10.78
CA ILE A 717 9.90 -6.60 11.51
C ILE A 717 8.99 -5.74 12.41
N ASN A 718 9.44 -4.56 12.85
CA ASN A 718 8.70 -3.66 13.74
C ASN A 718 8.10 -2.43 13.05
N ASP A 719 8.13 -2.33 11.71
CA ASP A 719 7.64 -1.13 10.99
C ASP A 719 6.15 -0.85 11.25
N ASP A 720 5.32 -1.88 11.43
CA ASP A 720 3.90 -1.70 11.80
C ASP A 720 3.70 -1.12 13.21
N ARG A 721 4.68 -1.31 14.11
CA ARG A 721 4.64 -0.83 15.51
C ARG A 721 5.08 0.63 15.67
N GLN A 722 5.56 1.27 14.61
CA GLN A 722 6.00 2.66 14.65
C GLN A 722 4.85 3.59 15.06
N PHE A 723 5.08 4.42 16.08
CA PHE A 723 4.07 5.35 16.55
C PHE A 723 3.90 6.52 15.58
N TYR A 724 2.65 6.80 15.19
CA TYR A 724 2.27 7.96 14.40
C TYR A 724 1.41 8.91 15.23
N THR A 725 1.62 10.22 15.04
CA THR A 725 0.91 11.26 15.78
C THR A 725 -0.09 12.00 14.91
N TRP A 726 -1.25 12.33 15.46
CA TRP A 726 -2.24 13.16 14.77
C TRP A 726 -3.13 13.94 15.73
N ALA A 727 -3.86 14.93 15.22
CA ALA A 727 -4.80 15.71 16.02
C ALA A 727 -5.96 16.26 15.18
N GLN A 728 -7.08 16.52 15.85
CA GLN A 728 -8.19 17.33 15.33
C GLN A 728 -8.54 18.38 16.41
N LEU A 729 -8.41 19.66 16.08
CA LEU A 729 -8.53 20.79 16.99
C LEU A 729 -9.57 21.77 16.44
N SER A 730 -10.74 21.84 17.07
CA SER A 730 -11.85 22.72 16.71
C SER A 730 -11.86 23.98 17.59
N PHE A 731 -11.79 25.14 16.94
CA PHE A 731 -11.87 26.45 17.58
C PHE A 731 -13.20 27.10 17.17
N HIS A 732 -14.20 27.05 18.05
CA HIS A 732 -15.53 27.63 17.81
C HIS A 732 -15.76 28.85 18.70
N SER A 733 -16.79 29.63 18.40
CA SER A 733 -17.13 30.88 19.10
C SER A 733 -17.58 30.71 20.55
N GLN A 734 -18.00 29.51 20.97
CA GLN A 734 -18.51 29.20 22.31
C GLN A 734 -17.61 28.25 23.11
N THR A 735 -16.91 27.33 22.43
CA THR A 735 -15.98 26.36 23.04
C THR A 735 -14.86 25.97 22.08
N ASN A 736 -13.73 25.53 22.61
CA ASN A 736 -12.66 24.89 21.85
C ASN A 736 -12.66 23.41 22.22
N THR A 737 -12.78 22.52 21.24
CA THR A 737 -12.79 21.06 21.46
C THR A 737 -11.72 20.40 20.61
N GLY A 738 -11.29 19.20 20.98
CA GLY A 738 -10.40 18.44 20.13
C GLY A 738 -9.85 17.18 20.77
N SER A 739 -9.08 16.45 19.97
CA SER A 739 -8.43 15.21 20.37
C SER A 739 -7.03 15.12 19.76
N ILE A 740 -6.07 14.69 20.57
CA ILE A 740 -4.67 14.46 20.18
C ILE A 740 -4.38 12.97 20.36
N PHE A 741 -3.63 12.37 19.43
CA PHE A 741 -3.41 10.93 19.34
C PHE A 741 -1.95 10.57 19.06
N VAL A 742 -1.48 9.50 19.69
CA VAL A 742 -0.20 8.82 19.43
C VAL A 742 -0.47 7.32 19.37
N SER A 743 -0.47 6.74 18.16
CA SER A 743 -1.06 5.42 17.90
C SER A 743 -0.13 4.51 17.10
N ASN A 744 -0.31 3.19 17.18
CA ASN A 744 0.30 2.18 16.29
C ASN A 744 -0.70 1.03 16.01
N THR A 745 -0.25 -0.11 15.49
CA THR A 745 -1.14 -1.25 15.18
C THR A 745 -2.00 -1.73 16.34
N ARG A 746 -1.54 -1.71 17.61
CA ARG A 746 -2.31 -2.28 18.74
C ARG A 746 -2.57 -1.32 19.90
N TYR A 747 -1.84 -0.21 19.98
CA TYR A 747 -1.93 0.76 21.08
C TYR A 747 -2.31 2.15 20.57
N GLU A 748 -2.95 2.90 21.45
CA GLU A 748 -3.22 4.31 21.24
C GLU A 748 -3.16 5.05 22.58
N PHE A 749 -2.43 6.16 22.60
CA PHE A 749 -2.50 7.16 23.66
C PHE A 749 -3.24 8.36 23.07
N ASN A 750 -4.46 8.61 23.56
CA ASN A 750 -5.26 9.74 23.11
C ASN A 750 -5.62 10.66 24.27
N ALA A 751 -5.88 11.93 23.96
CA ALA A 751 -6.33 12.90 24.94
C ALA A 751 -7.39 13.80 24.29
N ASN A 752 -8.62 13.70 24.78
CA ASN A 752 -9.71 14.60 24.41
C ASN A 752 -9.63 15.85 25.29
N TYR A 753 -10.01 17.00 24.75
CA TYR A 753 -10.21 18.22 25.51
C TYR A 753 -11.44 19.00 25.03
N ARG A 754 -12.03 19.75 25.95
CA ARG A 754 -13.09 20.74 25.76
C ARG A 754 -12.76 21.92 26.68
N ALA A 755 -12.73 23.15 26.18
CA ALA A 755 -12.31 24.33 26.93
C ALA A 755 -13.03 25.59 26.43
N SER A 756 -13.80 26.24 27.31
CA SER A 756 -14.60 27.43 26.99
C SER A 756 -13.96 28.72 27.48
N TYR A 757 -14.34 29.83 26.84
CA TYR A 757 -13.83 31.17 27.15
C TYR A 757 -14.28 31.71 28.53
N ASP A 758 -15.23 31.05 29.20
CA ASP A 758 -15.62 31.33 30.59
C ASP A 758 -14.82 30.53 31.64
N GLY A 759 -13.82 29.75 31.21
CA GLY A 759 -12.88 29.07 32.10
C GLY A 759 -13.34 27.73 32.66
N ARG A 760 -14.32 27.09 32.00
CA ARG A 760 -14.63 25.66 32.16
C ARG A 760 -13.73 24.81 31.26
N TYR A 761 -13.43 23.59 31.67
CA TYR A 761 -12.74 22.61 30.84
C TYR A 761 -13.08 21.16 31.22
N GLU A 762 -12.89 20.25 30.27
CA GLU A 762 -12.84 18.79 30.46
C GLU A 762 -11.58 18.31 29.72
N PHE A 763 -10.76 17.47 30.36
CA PHE A 763 -9.57 16.87 29.75
C PHE A 763 -9.53 15.38 30.08
N GLU A 764 -9.46 14.53 29.05
CA GLU A 764 -9.60 13.08 29.18
C GLU A 764 -8.46 12.33 28.47
N PRO A 765 -7.28 12.19 29.12
CA PRO A 765 -6.19 11.36 28.62
C PRO A 765 -6.48 9.87 28.86
N ARG A 766 -6.28 9.03 27.83
CA ARG A 766 -6.48 7.58 27.85
C ARG A 766 -5.28 6.87 27.20
N ALA A 767 -4.90 5.74 27.77
CA ALA A 767 -4.03 4.74 27.16
C ALA A 767 -4.88 3.50 26.87
N GLU A 768 -5.09 3.21 25.59
CA GLU A 768 -5.97 2.14 25.11
C GLU A 768 -5.23 1.09 24.26
N ARG A 769 -5.70 -0.16 24.35
CA ARG A 769 -5.17 -1.30 23.59
C ARG A 769 -6.33 -2.01 22.89
N TYR A 770 -6.18 -2.23 21.58
CA TYR A 770 -7.10 -3.03 20.79
C TYR A 770 -6.94 -4.52 21.10
N LEU A 771 -8.07 -5.20 21.31
CA LEU A 771 -8.14 -6.59 21.78
C LEU A 771 -8.53 -7.58 20.66
N ASP A 772 -9.12 -7.08 19.57
CA ASP A 772 -9.52 -7.85 18.40
C ASP A 772 -8.73 -7.45 17.14
N ASN A 773 -8.89 -8.23 16.06
CA ASN A 773 -8.16 -8.01 14.80
C ASN A 773 -8.85 -7.02 13.85
N PRO A 774 -10.19 -6.94 13.75
CA PRO A 774 -10.87 -5.83 13.10
C PRO A 774 -10.62 -4.45 13.76
N GLN A 775 -10.15 -4.44 15.01
CA GLN A 775 -9.91 -3.26 15.85
C GLN A 775 -11.21 -2.54 16.25
N TYR A 776 -12.26 -3.32 16.51
CA TYR A 776 -13.56 -2.82 16.98
C TYR A 776 -13.65 -2.77 18.51
N LEU A 777 -12.85 -3.54 19.24
CA LEU A 777 -12.86 -3.61 20.71
C LEU A 777 -11.51 -3.13 21.28
N ALA A 778 -11.56 -2.12 22.14
CA ALA A 778 -10.41 -1.68 22.92
C ALA A 778 -10.73 -1.62 24.43
N ALA A 779 -9.73 -1.89 25.26
CA ALA A 779 -9.76 -1.62 26.69
C ALA A 779 -8.78 -0.50 27.02
N TYR A 780 -9.13 0.36 27.99
CA TYR A 780 -8.34 1.54 28.32
C TYR A 780 -8.28 1.85 29.81
N ILE A 781 -7.18 2.49 30.21
CA ILE A 781 -7.04 3.22 31.47
C ILE A 781 -6.83 4.71 31.15
N GLY A 782 -7.20 5.60 32.06
CA GLY A 782 -7.05 7.03 31.82
C GLY A 782 -7.41 7.90 33.01
N GLY A 783 -7.56 9.19 32.74
CA GLY A 783 -8.13 10.16 33.67
C GLY A 783 -9.28 10.93 33.04
N SER A 784 -10.08 11.56 33.90
CA SER A 784 -11.06 12.59 33.54
C SER A 784 -10.86 13.74 34.51
N PHE A 785 -10.57 14.92 33.97
CA PHE A 785 -10.21 16.14 34.71
C PHE A 785 -11.16 17.26 34.29
N GLU A 786 -12.20 17.49 35.08
CA GLU A 786 -13.26 18.46 34.81
C GLU A 786 -13.11 19.70 35.71
N LYS A 787 -13.45 20.87 35.15
CA LYS A 787 -13.81 22.08 35.90
C LYS A 787 -15.03 22.71 35.23
N ASN A 788 -16.16 22.77 35.94
CA ASN A 788 -17.45 23.14 35.35
C ASN A 788 -18.30 23.97 36.34
N THR A 789 -19.46 24.49 35.89
CA THR A 789 -20.34 25.37 36.67
C THR A 789 -21.73 24.79 36.86
N LYS A 790 -22.16 24.60 38.11
CA LYS A 790 -23.52 24.17 38.47
C LYS A 790 -24.43 25.37 38.74
N GLY A 791 -25.64 25.35 38.16
CA GLY A 791 -26.68 26.36 38.42
C GLY A 791 -26.44 27.72 37.77
N GLY A 792 -25.70 27.78 36.65
CA GLY A 792 -25.25 29.03 36.05
C GLY A 792 -23.94 29.54 36.66
N ARG A 793 -23.68 30.84 36.55
CA ARG A 793 -22.37 31.48 36.82
C ARG A 793 -21.81 31.38 38.25
N PHE A 794 -22.53 30.77 39.20
CA PHE A 794 -22.32 31.00 40.63
C PHE A 794 -21.68 29.84 41.41
N THR A 795 -21.59 28.62 40.87
CA THR A 795 -20.98 27.48 41.59
C THR A 795 -19.97 26.74 40.71
N GLN A 796 -18.67 27.00 40.90
CA GLN A 796 -17.61 26.20 40.26
C GLN A 796 -17.37 24.91 41.05
N TYR A 797 -17.23 23.78 40.36
CA TYR A 797 -16.64 22.56 40.91
C TYR A 797 -15.50 22.08 40.01
N SER A 798 -14.59 21.28 40.57
CA SER A 798 -13.62 20.52 39.80
C SER A 798 -13.75 19.05 40.17
N GLU A 799 -13.80 18.18 39.15
CA GLU A 799 -13.87 16.75 39.34
C GLU A 799 -12.72 16.05 38.61
N ASN A 800 -11.70 15.64 39.36
CA ASN A 800 -10.62 14.80 38.86
C ASN A 800 -10.86 13.34 39.28
N SER A 801 -10.70 12.38 38.37
CA SER A 801 -10.76 10.95 38.67
C SER A 801 -9.92 10.12 37.69
N ALA A 802 -9.35 9.02 38.16
CA ALA A 802 -8.88 7.96 37.26
C ALA A 802 -10.08 7.16 36.71
N VAL A 803 -9.99 6.68 35.47
CA VAL A 803 -11.03 5.88 34.79
C VAL A 803 -10.44 4.60 34.19
N VAL A 804 -11.27 3.56 34.15
CA VAL A 804 -11.04 2.34 33.36
C VAL A 804 -12.30 2.06 32.53
N GLY A 805 -12.13 1.64 31.28
CA GLY A 805 -13.26 1.46 30.38
C GLY A 805 -13.01 0.55 29.18
N LEU A 806 -14.10 0.26 28.48
CA LEU A 806 -14.14 -0.48 27.23
C LEU A 806 -14.75 0.39 26.14
N ARG A 807 -14.16 0.37 24.95
CA ARG A 807 -14.68 1.00 23.72
C ARG A 807 -15.07 -0.12 22.75
N TYR A 808 -16.29 -0.06 22.21
CA TYR A 808 -16.71 -0.99 21.15
C TYR A 808 -17.37 -0.29 19.96
N LEU A 809 -16.95 -0.63 18.75
CA LEU A 809 -17.56 -0.15 17.51
C LEU A 809 -18.77 -1.02 17.15
N LEU A 810 -19.97 -0.45 17.23
CA LEU A 810 -21.22 -1.08 16.79
C LEU A 810 -21.43 -0.94 15.27
N PRO A 811 -22.44 -1.62 14.70
CA PRO A 811 -23.02 -1.27 13.40
C PRO A 811 -23.28 0.23 13.24
N LEU A 812 -23.32 0.70 11.99
CA LEU A 812 -23.43 2.11 11.61
C LEU A 812 -22.23 2.98 12.07
N PHE A 813 -21.11 2.33 12.41
CA PHE A 813 -19.92 2.92 13.04
C PHE A 813 -20.19 3.68 14.36
N ILE A 814 -21.23 3.29 15.10
CA ILE A 814 -21.53 3.92 16.39
C ILE A 814 -20.47 3.45 17.40
N GLN A 815 -19.58 4.36 17.80
CA GLN A 815 -18.57 4.13 18.82
C GLN A 815 -19.22 4.22 20.21
N THR A 816 -19.18 3.12 20.96
CA THR A 816 -19.52 3.11 22.39
C THR A 816 -18.29 3.39 23.25
N ASP A 817 -18.50 3.98 24.42
CA ASP A 817 -17.53 4.04 25.52
C ASP A 817 -18.28 3.69 26.81
N ALA A 818 -17.82 2.67 27.54
CA ALA A 818 -18.41 2.19 28.78
C ALA A 818 -17.34 2.18 29.86
N ARG A 819 -17.43 3.08 30.85
CA ARG A 819 -16.35 3.33 31.81
C ARG A 819 -16.83 3.50 33.24
N VAL A 820 -15.95 3.17 34.18
CA VAL A 820 -16.11 3.44 35.61
C VAL A 820 -14.95 4.28 36.12
N SER A 821 -15.26 5.28 36.94
CA SER A 821 -14.25 6.10 37.62
C SER A 821 -13.85 5.52 38.98
N SER A 822 -12.69 5.94 39.46
CA SER A 822 -12.20 5.74 40.83
C SER A 822 -13.12 6.28 41.94
N LYS A 823 -14.22 6.96 41.60
CA LYS A 823 -15.27 7.41 42.53
C LYS A 823 -16.57 6.61 42.41
N GLY A 824 -16.57 5.51 41.66
CA GLY A 824 -17.74 4.67 41.40
C GLY A 824 -18.72 5.25 40.36
N LYS A 825 -18.46 6.44 39.78
CA LYS A 825 -19.28 7.00 38.70
C LYS A 825 -19.14 6.15 37.44
N PHE A 826 -20.25 5.54 37.00
CA PHE A 826 -20.35 4.89 35.69
C PHE A 826 -20.78 5.92 34.63
N ARG A 827 -20.10 5.96 33.48
CA ARG A 827 -20.51 6.73 32.29
C ARG A 827 -20.58 5.78 31.10
N PHE A 828 -21.70 5.83 30.38
CA PHE A 828 -21.83 5.25 29.05
C PHE A 828 -22.00 6.38 28.03
N ALA A 829 -21.35 6.26 26.89
CA ALA A 829 -21.45 7.22 25.79
C ALA A 829 -21.61 6.51 24.45
N LEU A 830 -22.34 7.18 23.55
CA LEU A 830 -22.48 6.85 22.14
C LEU A 830 -21.96 8.03 21.32
N SER A 831 -21.21 7.74 20.26
CA SER A 831 -20.71 8.74 19.30
C SER A 831 -20.72 8.16 17.89
N ARG A 832 -21.03 9.00 16.90
CA ARG A 832 -20.89 8.69 15.48
C ARG A 832 -20.39 9.96 14.79
N GLU A 833 -19.07 10.09 14.81
CA GLU A 833 -18.37 11.11 14.04
C GLU A 833 -18.36 10.74 12.56
N ASP A 834 -17.99 11.70 11.70
CA ASP A 834 -17.62 11.45 10.30
C ASP A 834 -18.72 10.74 9.46
N ILE A 835 -19.97 11.18 9.58
CA ILE A 835 -21.06 10.79 8.67
C ILE A 835 -20.96 11.64 7.39
N PRO A 836 -20.61 11.08 6.20
CA PRO A 836 -20.49 11.88 4.98
C PRO A 836 -21.87 12.24 4.43
N LEU A 837 -22.31 13.50 4.63
CA LEU A 837 -23.55 14.02 4.05
C LEU A 837 -23.37 14.34 2.57
N SER A 838 -22.24 14.94 2.22
CA SER A 838 -21.78 15.17 0.83
C SER A 838 -20.31 14.80 0.69
N SER A 839 -19.71 14.99 -0.50
CA SER A 839 -18.28 14.73 -0.74
C SER A 839 -17.31 15.65 0.05
N ARG A 840 -17.81 16.60 0.85
CA ARG A 840 -17.00 17.49 1.74
C ARG A 840 -17.68 17.84 3.06
N LEU A 841 -19.00 17.69 3.18
CA LEU A 841 -19.77 18.00 4.38
C LEU A 841 -19.97 16.72 5.21
N TYR A 842 -19.51 16.73 6.45
CA TYR A 842 -19.64 15.62 7.40
C TYR A 842 -20.41 16.07 8.63
N LEU A 843 -21.19 15.17 9.22
CA LEU A 843 -21.92 15.33 10.48
C LEU A 843 -21.29 14.44 11.55
N GLY A 844 -21.09 14.99 12.74
CA GLY A 844 -20.75 14.28 13.97
C GLY A 844 -21.85 14.45 15.02
N ALA A 845 -22.06 13.43 15.85
CA ALA A 845 -23.04 13.47 16.93
C ALA A 845 -22.66 12.53 18.07
N SER A 846 -22.73 13.01 19.31
CA SER A 846 -22.45 12.24 20.52
C SER A 846 -23.42 12.54 21.67
N TYR A 847 -23.61 11.53 22.52
CA TYR A 847 -24.48 11.58 23.70
C TYR A 847 -23.87 10.74 24.83
N ASN A 848 -24.00 11.17 26.08
CA ASN A 848 -23.56 10.39 27.25
C ASN A 848 -24.59 10.36 28.39
N THR A 849 -24.42 9.44 29.34
CA THR A 849 -25.32 9.27 30.49
C THR A 849 -25.31 10.43 31.49
N ASP A 850 -24.34 11.34 31.40
CA ASP A 850 -24.36 12.63 32.12
C ASP A 850 -25.34 13.64 31.48
N LYS A 851 -26.06 13.21 30.41
CA LYS A 851 -27.00 13.98 29.60
C LYS A 851 -26.36 15.08 28.75
N GLU A 852 -25.06 15.00 28.50
CA GLU A 852 -24.43 15.85 27.49
C GLU A 852 -24.82 15.38 26.09
N PHE A 853 -25.04 16.33 25.19
CA PHE A 853 -25.29 16.10 23.78
C PHE A 853 -24.54 17.13 22.96
N GLN A 854 -23.69 16.66 22.05
CA GLN A 854 -23.01 17.46 21.04
C GLN A 854 -23.43 16.98 19.65
N MET A 855 -23.65 17.93 18.74
CA MET A 855 -23.77 17.68 17.31
C MET A 855 -22.96 18.75 16.57
N ASP A 856 -22.09 18.34 15.66
CA ASP A 856 -21.29 19.27 14.86
C ASP A 856 -21.25 18.88 13.39
N THR A 857 -20.94 19.85 12.53
CA THR A 857 -20.92 19.66 11.08
C THR A 857 -19.70 20.37 10.51
N ARG A 858 -18.84 19.62 9.83
CA ARG A 858 -17.58 20.10 9.25
C ARG A 858 -17.61 20.07 7.72
N TYR A 859 -17.17 21.15 7.09
CA TYR A 859 -16.95 21.26 5.65
C TYR A 859 -15.45 21.31 5.35
N VAL A 860 -14.91 20.21 4.81
CA VAL A 860 -13.46 20.06 4.57
C VAL A 860 -13.02 20.97 3.42
N LEU A 861 -12.16 21.95 3.72
CA LEU A 861 -11.53 22.84 2.73
C LEU A 861 -10.26 22.20 2.15
N THR A 862 -9.37 21.79 3.05
CA THR A 862 -8.06 21.20 2.76
C THR A 862 -7.78 20.02 3.70
N LYS A 863 -6.71 19.25 3.47
CA LYS A 863 -6.28 18.19 4.40
C LYS A 863 -6.00 18.65 5.84
N TYR A 864 -5.82 19.95 6.06
CA TYR A 864 -5.51 20.53 7.38
C TYR A 864 -6.58 21.46 7.94
N PHE A 865 -7.63 21.78 7.16
CA PHE A 865 -8.60 22.82 7.55
C PHE A 865 -10.01 22.47 7.07
N ALA A 866 -10.98 22.58 7.98
CA ALA A 866 -12.40 22.54 7.71
C ALA A 866 -13.11 23.72 8.39
N LEU A 867 -14.11 24.31 7.72
CA LEU A 867 -15.07 25.17 8.42
C LEU A 867 -15.99 24.26 9.25
N SER A 868 -16.38 24.69 10.44
CA SER A 868 -17.22 23.88 11.32
C SER A 868 -18.28 24.70 12.06
N LEU A 869 -19.42 24.07 12.26
CA LEU A 869 -20.51 24.52 13.13
C LEU A 869 -20.72 23.48 14.22
N SER A 870 -21.03 23.89 15.43
CA SER A 870 -21.29 22.99 16.56
C SER A 870 -22.47 23.47 17.39
N TYR A 871 -23.20 22.51 17.95
CA TYR A 871 -24.17 22.68 19.01
C TYR A 871 -23.79 21.75 20.15
N ASP A 872 -23.69 22.28 21.36
CA ASP A 872 -23.49 21.53 22.59
C ASP A 872 -24.52 22.01 23.61
N ASN A 873 -25.20 21.09 24.30
CA ASN A 873 -26.28 21.48 25.22
C ASN A 873 -25.82 22.22 26.50
N GLN A 874 -24.52 22.32 26.79
CA GLN A 874 -23.95 23.13 27.87
C GLN A 874 -23.34 24.48 27.41
N TYR A 875 -23.09 24.66 26.11
CA TYR A 875 -22.40 25.84 25.55
C TYR A 875 -23.19 26.55 24.45
N GLY A 876 -24.25 25.92 23.92
CA GLY A 876 -25.08 26.43 22.83
C GLY A 876 -24.46 26.24 21.45
N PHE A 877 -24.97 27.02 20.50
CA PHE A 877 -24.46 27.07 19.13
C PHE A 877 -23.17 27.86 19.02
N GLY A 878 -22.36 27.48 18.03
CA GLY A 878 -21.26 28.30 17.54
C GLY A 878 -20.68 27.76 16.24
N GLY A 879 -19.62 28.42 15.79
CA GLY A 879 -18.90 28.01 14.59
C GLY A 879 -17.48 28.57 14.56
N GLY A 880 -16.69 28.08 13.62
CA GLY A 880 -15.30 28.49 13.44
C GLY A 880 -14.52 27.52 12.57
N LEU A 881 -13.31 27.18 13.02
CA LEU A 881 -12.31 26.45 12.24
C LEU A 881 -11.90 25.16 12.95
N THR A 882 -11.97 24.03 12.24
CA THR A 882 -11.30 22.80 12.64
C THR A 882 -9.97 22.70 11.93
N VAL A 883 -8.89 22.71 12.69
CA VAL A 883 -7.55 22.34 12.25
C VAL A 883 -7.43 20.82 12.35
N ILE A 884 -6.91 20.20 11.31
CA ILE A 884 -6.65 18.77 11.21
C ILE A 884 -5.15 18.59 10.99
N TYR A 885 -4.52 17.66 11.70
CA TYR A 885 -3.12 17.29 11.52
C TYR A 885 -3.04 15.81 11.14
#